data_AF-A0A452RHC0-F1
#
_entry.id   AF-A0A452RHC0-F1
#
_cell.length_a   1.000
_cell.length_b   1.000
_cell.length_c   1.000
_cell.angle_alpha   90.00
_cell.angle_beta   90.00
_cell.angle_gamma   90.00
#
_symmetry.space_group_name_H-M   'P 1'
#
loop_
_entity.id
_entity.type
_entity.pdbx_description
1 polymer ?
#
loop_
_entity_poly.entity_id
_entity_poly.type
_entity_poly.pdbx_seq_one_letter_code
_entity_poly.pdbx_strand_id
1 'polypeptide(L)'
;SWVLVSKELISLLHLSLLHLEEDKTTVSQESRRAETLVSCCCDVLKKLKTRLQSLKAEREEAKHKEEMALRGKDAAEAVLEAFCAHASQRISQLEQDLASMGDFRGLLKETQAQMVGLHAEQEEVAQQTASLTSNLQQDWISMQLDYVTWTALLSRSQQLTEKLKAKSQQTLQERDAAIEEKQQVSRELEQATTHLEDCKGRIEQLELENSRLATDLQAQLQSLASMESQLKELQSQHARCTQDLAMKEELFCQLTQSNEEQTAQWQKEEVALKHMQAELQQQQAVLAKEVQDLKETLEFADQENQVAHLELGQVECQLKTTLEALRERSLQCEDLKDTVENLKANLASTIAENQEQHLEKTRQYSQELGVLTEQLQRLTLFLQGKLKKVGSSIPSLPFQSGSLPWLVFVLEPEAAPVPLLGSDKSAFTRVASMVSLQPTEIPGMEKSLAEMGTVTLELQSLCSLLQESKEEAVRALQQKICDLQARLQAQEEQHQEAQKAKEADIEKLNQALCLRYKNEKELQEVIQQQNEKILEQINRSGELISLREEVTQLTRSLRRAETETKVLQETLAGQLNPDCQPMATNWIQEKVWLSQEVDKLRVMFLEMKNEKAKLMVKFQSHRNILEENLRRSDKELKKLDDIVQHIYETLQSIPEVVRGCKELQGLLEFLS
;
A
#
# COMPACT_ATOMS: atom_id res chain seq x y z
N SER A 1 -10.32 -245.91 -69.34
CA SER A 1 -9.87 -245.36 -68.04
C SER A 1 -8.89 -244.20 -68.30
N TRP A 2 -8.73 -243.28 -67.34
CA TRP A 2 -7.71 -242.21 -67.26
C TRP A 2 -7.58 -241.12 -68.35
N VAL A 3 -7.81 -241.37 -69.64
CA VAL A 3 -7.40 -240.41 -70.70
C VAL A 3 -8.20 -239.09 -70.73
N LEU A 4 -9.48 -239.06 -70.33
CA LEU A 4 -10.28 -237.82 -70.36
C LEU A 4 -9.77 -236.76 -69.37
N VAL A 5 -9.41 -237.16 -68.15
CA VAL A 5 -9.04 -236.26 -67.03
C VAL A 5 -7.78 -235.43 -67.34
N SER A 6 -6.92 -235.92 -68.25
CA SER A 6 -5.69 -235.24 -68.68
C SER A 6 -5.94 -233.89 -69.39
N LYS A 7 -7.08 -233.71 -70.08
CA LYS A 7 -7.34 -232.49 -70.88
C LYS A 7 -7.82 -231.30 -70.06
N GLU A 8 -8.59 -231.55 -69.00
CA GLU A 8 -9.22 -230.49 -68.20
C GLU A 8 -8.18 -229.75 -67.35
N LEU A 9 -7.22 -230.47 -66.77
CA LEU A 9 -6.22 -229.91 -65.86
C LEU A 9 -5.18 -229.01 -66.57
N ILE A 10 -4.81 -229.34 -67.82
CA ILE A 10 -3.93 -228.51 -68.66
C ILE A 10 -4.63 -227.19 -69.06
N SER A 11 -5.94 -227.25 -69.32
CA SER A 11 -6.74 -226.08 -69.72
C SER A 11 -6.83 -225.04 -68.59
N LEU A 12 -6.94 -225.51 -67.34
CA LEU A 12 -7.05 -224.67 -66.14
C LEU A 12 -5.71 -224.01 -65.76
N LEU A 13 -4.58 -224.69 -66.02
CA LEU A 13 -3.24 -224.12 -65.88
C LEU A 13 -2.93 -223.04 -66.93
N HIS A 14 -3.38 -223.20 -68.17
CA HIS A 14 -3.22 -222.15 -69.19
C HIS A 14 -4.01 -220.88 -68.82
N LEU A 15 -5.24 -221.02 -68.34
CA LEU A 15 -6.10 -219.88 -68.01
C LEU A 15 -5.52 -219.06 -66.84
N SER A 16 -5.04 -219.73 -65.79
CA SER A 16 -4.48 -219.08 -64.60
C SER A 16 -3.14 -218.37 -64.87
N LEU A 17 -2.33 -218.88 -65.80
CA LEU A 17 -1.08 -218.23 -66.20
C LEU A 17 -1.35 -216.97 -67.04
N LEU A 18 -2.39 -216.99 -67.88
CA LEU A 18 -2.83 -215.85 -68.71
C LEU A 18 -3.33 -214.68 -67.82
N HIS A 19 -4.18 -214.98 -66.83
CA HIS A 19 -4.61 -213.99 -65.82
C HIS A 19 -3.43 -213.34 -65.07
N LEU A 20 -2.42 -214.12 -64.68
CA LEU A 20 -1.24 -213.59 -63.98
C LEU A 20 -0.41 -212.64 -64.86
N GLU A 21 -0.38 -212.89 -66.18
CA GLU A 21 0.27 -212.03 -67.15
C GLU A 21 -0.53 -210.74 -67.40
N GLU A 22 -1.87 -210.82 -67.44
CA GLU A 22 -2.75 -209.64 -67.45
C GLU A 22 -2.56 -208.77 -66.19
N ASP A 23 -2.63 -209.34 -64.98
CA ASP A 23 -2.40 -208.64 -63.71
C ASP A 23 -1.03 -207.94 -63.66
N LYS A 24 0.01 -208.60 -64.18
CA LYS A 24 1.35 -208.01 -64.32
C LYS A 24 1.36 -206.81 -65.27
N THR A 25 0.60 -206.85 -66.37
CA THR A 25 0.46 -205.68 -67.26
C THR A 25 -0.32 -204.54 -66.60
N THR A 26 -1.45 -204.81 -65.94
CA THR A 26 -2.27 -203.77 -65.29
C THR A 26 -1.50 -203.07 -64.17
N VAL A 27 -0.81 -203.83 -63.30
CA VAL A 27 0.07 -203.26 -62.25
C VAL A 27 1.20 -202.41 -62.86
N SER A 28 1.80 -202.83 -63.97
CA SER A 28 2.82 -202.01 -64.66
C SER A 28 2.25 -200.72 -65.26
N GLN A 29 0.97 -200.74 -65.66
CA GLN A 29 0.27 -199.59 -66.24
C GLN A 29 -0.18 -198.61 -65.14
N GLU A 30 -0.66 -199.10 -63.99
CA GLU A 30 -0.94 -198.29 -62.81
C GLU A 30 0.33 -197.70 -62.19
N SER A 31 1.44 -198.43 -62.17
CA SER A 31 2.75 -197.89 -61.75
C SER A 31 3.13 -196.65 -62.59
N ARG A 32 2.98 -196.73 -63.91
CA ARG A 32 3.24 -195.59 -64.82
C ARG A 32 2.22 -194.45 -64.65
N ARG A 33 0.96 -194.74 -64.31
CA ARG A 33 -0.05 -193.74 -63.95
C ARG A 33 0.32 -193.02 -62.64
N ALA A 34 0.79 -193.76 -61.64
CA ALA A 34 1.28 -193.19 -60.39
C ALA A 34 2.54 -192.32 -60.60
N GLU A 35 3.53 -192.78 -61.38
CA GLU A 35 4.73 -192.00 -61.72
C GLU A 35 4.40 -190.70 -62.47
N THR A 36 3.49 -190.75 -63.44
CA THR A 36 3.05 -189.55 -64.18
C THR A 36 2.22 -188.60 -63.31
N LEU A 37 1.38 -189.11 -62.40
CA LEU A 37 0.70 -188.28 -61.39
C LEU A 37 1.69 -187.64 -60.41
N VAL A 38 2.68 -188.38 -59.89
CA VAL A 38 3.72 -187.84 -59.01
C VAL A 38 4.54 -186.77 -59.72
N SER A 39 4.94 -187.00 -60.99
CA SER A 39 5.63 -186.01 -61.81
C SER A 39 4.79 -184.74 -62.01
N CYS A 40 3.50 -184.90 -62.34
CA CYS A 40 2.55 -183.79 -62.47
C CYS A 40 2.40 -183.00 -61.16
N CYS A 41 2.27 -183.68 -60.02
CA CYS A 41 2.23 -183.07 -58.69
C CYS A 41 3.54 -182.33 -58.36
N CYS A 42 4.71 -182.89 -58.70
CA CYS A 42 5.99 -182.22 -58.53
C CYS A 42 6.10 -180.95 -59.39
N ASP A 43 5.60 -180.96 -60.63
CA ASP A 43 5.61 -179.78 -61.50
C ASP A 43 4.57 -178.73 -61.10
N VAL A 44 3.42 -179.14 -60.56
CA VAL A 44 2.47 -178.24 -59.88
C VAL A 44 3.12 -177.60 -58.65
N LEU A 45 3.84 -178.37 -57.81
CA LEU A 45 4.57 -177.84 -56.66
C LEU A 45 5.70 -176.88 -57.07
N LYS A 46 6.44 -177.15 -58.16
CA LYS A 46 7.42 -176.20 -58.73
C LYS A 46 6.74 -174.91 -59.18
N LYS A 47 5.63 -174.99 -59.93
CA LYS A 47 4.85 -173.83 -60.39
C LYS A 47 4.24 -173.02 -59.24
N LEU A 48 3.77 -173.69 -58.19
CA LEU A 48 3.29 -173.03 -56.98
C LEU A 48 4.45 -172.34 -56.24
N LYS A 49 5.61 -172.98 -56.11
CA LYS A 49 6.80 -172.38 -55.48
C LYS A 49 7.27 -171.13 -56.22
N THR A 50 7.39 -171.17 -57.55
CA THR A 50 7.80 -169.99 -58.33
C THR A 50 6.75 -168.87 -58.30
N ARG A 51 5.46 -169.21 -58.33
CA ARG A 51 4.36 -168.21 -58.20
C ARG A 51 4.26 -167.62 -56.79
N LEU A 52 4.57 -168.38 -55.74
CA LEU A 52 4.65 -167.86 -54.38
C LEU A 52 5.89 -166.96 -54.21
N GLN A 53 7.00 -167.26 -54.90
CA GLN A 53 8.16 -166.37 -54.99
C GLN A 53 7.85 -165.09 -55.78
N SER A 54 7.11 -165.15 -56.89
CA SER A 54 6.71 -163.93 -57.63
C SER A 54 5.77 -163.07 -56.80
N LEU A 55 4.71 -163.65 -56.21
CA LEU A 55 3.77 -162.95 -55.32
C LEU A 55 4.49 -162.32 -54.11
N LYS A 56 5.56 -162.94 -53.61
CA LYS A 56 6.41 -162.32 -52.57
C LYS A 56 7.19 -161.12 -53.11
N ALA A 57 7.81 -161.24 -54.29
CA ALA A 57 8.51 -160.12 -54.92
C ALA A 57 7.56 -158.95 -55.23
N GLU A 58 6.41 -159.24 -55.86
CA GLU A 58 5.31 -158.30 -56.14
C GLU A 58 4.83 -157.59 -54.86
N ARG A 59 4.73 -158.30 -53.73
CA ARG A 59 4.36 -157.71 -52.42
C ARG A 59 5.42 -156.75 -51.89
N GLU A 60 6.71 -157.13 -51.94
CA GLU A 60 7.78 -156.24 -51.45
C GLU A 60 7.99 -155.04 -52.40
N GLU A 61 7.79 -155.22 -53.71
CA GLU A 61 7.76 -154.11 -54.68
C GLU A 61 6.57 -153.17 -54.45
N ALA A 62 5.39 -153.71 -54.12
CA ALA A 62 4.21 -152.92 -53.76
C ALA A 62 4.45 -152.11 -52.48
N LYS A 63 5.01 -152.70 -51.42
CA LYS A 63 5.43 -151.96 -50.21
C LYS A 63 6.45 -150.87 -50.53
N HIS A 64 7.45 -151.16 -51.37
CA HIS A 64 8.46 -150.17 -51.73
C HIS A 64 7.82 -148.98 -52.47
N LYS A 65 6.87 -149.23 -53.38
CA LYS A 65 6.08 -148.18 -54.04
C LYS A 65 5.21 -147.41 -53.04
N GLU A 66 4.61 -148.07 -52.07
CA GLU A 66 3.82 -147.47 -50.98
C GLU A 66 4.70 -146.55 -50.10
N GLU A 67 5.85 -147.03 -49.63
CA GLU A 67 6.81 -146.21 -48.87
C GLU A 67 7.33 -145.02 -49.68
N MET A 68 7.58 -145.18 -50.98
CA MET A 68 8.03 -144.09 -51.84
C MET A 68 6.91 -143.08 -52.14
N ALA A 69 5.66 -143.53 -52.21
CA ALA A 69 4.48 -142.66 -52.29
C ALA A 69 4.25 -141.90 -50.97
N LEU A 70 4.44 -142.54 -49.81
CA LEU A 70 4.40 -141.89 -48.50
C LEU A 70 5.52 -140.86 -48.35
N ARG A 71 6.78 -141.22 -48.63
CA ARG A 71 7.90 -140.25 -48.63
C ARG A 71 7.67 -139.09 -49.62
N GLY A 72 7.01 -139.35 -50.75
CA GLY A 72 6.60 -138.31 -51.71
C GLY A 72 5.48 -137.40 -51.17
N LYS A 73 4.49 -137.96 -50.46
CA LYS A 73 3.43 -137.21 -49.77
C LYS A 73 4.01 -136.35 -48.65
N ASP A 74 4.83 -136.93 -47.77
CA ASP A 74 5.43 -136.23 -46.63
C ASP A 74 6.32 -135.06 -47.11
N ALA A 75 7.07 -135.25 -48.21
CA ALA A 75 7.83 -134.18 -48.84
C ALA A 75 6.94 -133.08 -49.46
N ALA A 76 5.80 -133.45 -50.06
CA ALA A 76 4.84 -132.48 -50.59
C ALA A 76 4.13 -131.70 -49.47
N GLU A 77 3.78 -132.37 -48.36
CA GLU A 77 3.18 -131.73 -47.18
C GLU A 77 4.16 -130.79 -46.49
N ALA A 78 5.45 -131.14 -46.37
CA ALA A 78 6.48 -130.23 -45.86
C ALA A 78 6.68 -129.00 -46.75
N VAL A 79 6.62 -129.14 -48.08
CA VAL A 79 6.67 -128.00 -49.02
C VAL A 79 5.41 -127.12 -48.91
N LEU A 80 4.23 -127.73 -48.72
CA LEU A 80 2.98 -126.99 -48.50
C LEU A 80 2.99 -126.26 -47.15
N GLU A 81 3.49 -126.87 -46.08
CA GLU A 81 3.62 -126.24 -44.77
C GLU A 81 4.60 -125.06 -44.81
N ALA A 82 5.77 -125.22 -45.46
CA ALA A 82 6.72 -124.13 -45.67
C ALA A 82 6.13 -122.98 -46.50
N PHE A 83 5.35 -123.29 -47.54
CA PHE A 83 4.64 -122.29 -48.34
C PHE A 83 3.56 -121.56 -47.52
N CYS A 84 2.76 -122.29 -46.74
CA CYS A 84 1.74 -121.72 -45.85
C CYS A 84 2.35 -120.84 -44.74
N ALA A 85 3.49 -121.24 -44.16
CA ALA A 85 4.22 -120.45 -43.17
C ALA A 85 4.75 -119.15 -43.78
N HIS A 86 5.41 -119.21 -44.95
CA HIS A 86 5.86 -118.03 -45.68
C HIS A 86 4.69 -117.11 -46.11
N ALA A 87 3.59 -117.68 -46.59
CA ALA A 87 2.39 -116.92 -46.95
C ALA A 87 1.78 -116.22 -45.74
N SER A 88 1.66 -116.91 -44.60
CA SER A 88 1.17 -116.34 -43.34
C SER A 88 2.07 -115.22 -42.83
N GLN A 89 3.40 -115.43 -42.82
CA GLN A 89 4.37 -114.39 -42.47
C GLN A 89 4.24 -113.16 -43.39
N ARG A 90 4.06 -113.37 -44.70
CA ARG A 90 3.89 -112.26 -45.65
C ARG A 90 2.56 -111.52 -45.47
N ILE A 91 1.49 -112.23 -45.11
CA ILE A 91 0.20 -111.61 -44.75
C ILE A 91 0.36 -110.77 -43.49
N SER A 92 0.89 -111.31 -42.39
CA SER A 92 1.07 -110.55 -41.15
C SER A 92 2.02 -109.35 -41.29
N GLN A 93 3.05 -109.44 -42.12
CA GLN A 93 3.86 -108.28 -42.47
C GLN A 93 3.03 -107.21 -43.20
N LEU A 94 2.21 -107.59 -44.19
CA LEU A 94 1.35 -106.64 -44.91
C LEU A 94 0.25 -106.03 -44.02
N GLU A 95 -0.27 -106.79 -43.05
CA GLU A 95 -1.20 -106.29 -42.03
C GLU A 95 -0.53 -105.26 -41.11
N GLN A 96 0.72 -105.51 -40.69
CA GLN A 96 1.52 -104.56 -39.92
C GLN A 96 1.91 -103.32 -40.74
N ASP A 97 2.31 -103.50 -42.01
CA ASP A 97 2.59 -102.42 -42.95
C ASP A 97 1.34 -101.52 -43.11
N LEU A 98 0.16 -102.13 -43.30
CA LEU A 98 -1.12 -101.42 -43.41
C LEU A 98 -1.53 -100.71 -42.12
N ALA A 99 -1.32 -101.31 -40.95
CA ALA A 99 -1.57 -100.68 -39.66
C ALA A 99 -0.70 -99.42 -39.48
N SER A 100 0.61 -99.54 -39.70
CA SER A 100 1.53 -98.38 -39.60
C SER A 100 1.22 -97.26 -40.60
N MET A 101 0.75 -97.61 -41.81
CA MET A 101 0.23 -96.64 -42.79
C MET A 101 -1.13 -96.04 -42.40
N GLY A 102 -1.90 -96.69 -41.54
CA GLY A 102 -3.07 -96.15 -40.87
C GLY A 102 -2.68 -95.11 -39.81
N ASP A 103 -1.76 -95.48 -38.92
CA ASP A 103 -1.27 -94.60 -37.84
C ASP A 103 -0.59 -93.35 -38.40
N PHE A 104 0.30 -93.51 -39.39
CA PHE A 104 0.94 -92.39 -40.10
C PHE A 104 -0.10 -91.47 -40.76
N ARG A 105 -1.18 -92.01 -41.33
CA ARG A 105 -2.29 -91.22 -41.89
C ARG A 105 -3.11 -90.51 -40.81
N GLY A 106 -3.20 -91.08 -39.60
CA GLY A 106 -3.75 -90.42 -38.42
C GLY A 106 -2.93 -89.18 -38.04
N LEU A 107 -1.64 -89.37 -37.79
CA LEU A 107 -0.70 -88.30 -37.46
C LEU A 107 -0.62 -87.21 -38.53
N LEU A 108 -0.68 -87.58 -39.82
CA LEU A 108 -0.68 -86.62 -40.93
C LEU A 108 -1.97 -85.79 -41.00
N LYS A 109 -3.12 -86.35 -40.61
CA LYS A 109 -4.38 -85.58 -40.45
C LYS A 109 -4.33 -84.67 -39.22
N GLU A 110 -3.78 -85.14 -38.12
CA GLU A 110 -3.67 -84.36 -36.88
C GLU A 110 -2.75 -83.16 -37.04
N THR A 111 -1.56 -83.36 -37.63
CA THR A 111 -0.64 -82.27 -37.98
C THR A 111 -1.23 -81.33 -39.03
N GLN A 112 -2.02 -81.83 -39.99
CA GLN A 112 -2.77 -80.96 -40.92
C GLN A 112 -3.81 -80.10 -40.18
N ALA A 113 -4.52 -80.65 -39.19
CA ALA A 113 -5.49 -79.90 -38.39
C ALA A 113 -4.80 -78.83 -37.51
N GLN A 114 -3.65 -79.17 -36.91
CA GLN A 114 -2.82 -78.23 -36.15
C GLN A 114 -2.31 -77.08 -37.04
N MET A 115 -1.83 -77.37 -38.25
CA MET A 115 -1.42 -76.37 -39.23
C MET A 115 -2.56 -75.41 -39.63
N VAL A 116 -3.79 -75.91 -39.78
CA VAL A 116 -4.97 -75.07 -40.07
C VAL A 116 -5.35 -74.21 -38.86
N GLY A 117 -5.28 -74.75 -37.64
CA GLY A 117 -5.49 -73.98 -36.40
C GLY A 117 -4.49 -72.83 -36.25
N LEU A 118 -3.19 -73.12 -36.41
CA LEU A 118 -2.12 -72.11 -36.33
C LEU A 118 -2.26 -71.02 -37.39
N HIS A 119 -2.74 -71.34 -38.60
CA HIS A 119 -3.02 -70.32 -39.62
C HIS A 119 -4.24 -69.45 -39.28
N ALA A 120 -5.28 -70.01 -38.66
CA ALA A 120 -6.42 -69.22 -38.18
C ALA A 120 -6.03 -68.28 -37.03
N GLU A 121 -5.23 -68.75 -36.07
CA GLU A 121 -4.64 -67.93 -35.01
C GLU A 121 -3.74 -66.81 -35.59
N GLN A 122 -2.93 -67.14 -36.61
CA GLN A 122 -2.09 -66.17 -37.31
C GLN A 122 -2.92 -65.09 -38.03
N GLU A 123 -4.03 -65.47 -38.68
CA GLU A 123 -4.93 -64.55 -39.37
C GLU A 123 -5.68 -63.64 -38.37
N GLU A 124 -6.14 -64.19 -37.23
CA GLU A 124 -6.75 -63.38 -36.17
C GLU A 124 -5.74 -62.38 -35.58
N VAL A 125 -4.53 -62.81 -35.23
CA VAL A 125 -3.47 -61.92 -34.71
C VAL A 125 -3.09 -60.84 -35.73
N ALA A 126 -3.04 -61.17 -37.02
CA ALA A 126 -2.82 -60.17 -38.07
C ALA A 126 -3.96 -59.15 -38.15
N GLN A 127 -5.23 -59.59 -38.05
CA GLN A 127 -6.40 -58.72 -38.08
C GLN A 127 -6.51 -57.84 -36.84
N GLN A 128 -6.23 -58.39 -35.65
CA GLN A 128 -6.10 -57.61 -34.41
C GLN A 128 -4.99 -56.56 -34.54
N THR A 129 -3.81 -56.94 -35.01
CA THR A 129 -2.67 -56.01 -35.22
C THR A 129 -2.99 -54.90 -36.22
N ALA A 130 -3.69 -55.22 -37.30
CA ALA A 130 -4.15 -54.22 -38.27
C ALA A 130 -5.15 -53.23 -37.65
N SER A 131 -6.10 -53.71 -36.84
CA SER A 131 -7.06 -52.84 -36.14
C SER A 131 -6.38 -51.92 -35.12
N LEU A 132 -5.42 -52.44 -34.34
CA LEU A 132 -4.63 -51.66 -33.39
C LEU A 132 -3.79 -50.59 -34.10
N THR A 133 -3.17 -50.95 -35.22
CA THR A 133 -2.39 -50.00 -36.04
C THR A 133 -3.26 -48.88 -36.61
N SER A 134 -4.46 -49.21 -37.10
CA SER A 134 -5.43 -48.23 -37.59
C SER A 134 -5.89 -47.28 -36.48
N ASN A 135 -6.17 -47.79 -35.28
CA ASN A 135 -6.57 -46.98 -34.13
C ASN A 135 -5.44 -46.03 -33.72
N LEU A 136 -4.22 -46.54 -33.54
CA LEU A 136 -3.04 -45.72 -33.20
C LEU A 136 -2.74 -44.64 -34.24
N GLN A 137 -2.97 -44.93 -35.53
CA GLN A 137 -2.84 -43.93 -36.60
C GLN A 137 -3.93 -42.84 -36.49
N GLN A 138 -5.17 -43.20 -36.15
CA GLN A 138 -6.25 -42.25 -35.95
C GLN A 138 -6.04 -41.39 -34.68
N ASP A 139 -5.61 -42.00 -33.58
CA ASP A 139 -5.28 -41.31 -32.33
C ASP A 139 -4.12 -40.33 -32.53
N TRP A 140 -3.09 -40.72 -33.30
CA TRP A 140 -2.00 -39.82 -33.69
C TRP A 140 -2.49 -38.62 -34.50
N ILE A 141 -3.40 -38.83 -35.46
CA ILE A 141 -4.01 -37.74 -36.25
C ILE A 141 -4.83 -36.81 -35.35
N SER A 142 -5.58 -37.35 -34.38
CA SER A 142 -6.31 -36.54 -33.39
C SER A 142 -5.35 -35.71 -32.55
N MET A 143 -4.31 -36.32 -31.98
CA MET A 143 -3.32 -35.64 -31.14
C MET A 143 -2.60 -34.51 -31.90
N GLN A 144 -2.30 -34.70 -33.19
CA GLN A 144 -1.72 -33.65 -34.04
C GLN A 144 -2.71 -32.49 -34.29
N LEU A 145 -4.00 -32.80 -34.50
CA LEU A 145 -5.04 -31.77 -34.63
C LEU A 145 -5.21 -31.00 -33.32
N ASP A 146 -5.30 -31.70 -32.19
CA ASP A 146 -5.41 -31.11 -30.85
C ASP A 146 -4.22 -30.20 -30.56
N TYR A 147 -2.99 -30.64 -30.84
CA TYR A 147 -1.78 -29.82 -30.70
C TYR A 147 -1.84 -28.52 -31.52
N VAL A 148 -2.35 -28.57 -32.75
CA VAL A 148 -2.57 -27.37 -33.59
C VAL A 148 -3.62 -26.45 -32.95
N THR A 149 -4.73 -26.97 -32.41
CA THR A 149 -5.73 -26.13 -31.73
C THR A 149 -5.20 -25.49 -30.45
N TRP A 150 -4.43 -26.22 -29.63
CA TRP A 150 -3.78 -25.68 -28.44
C TRP A 150 -2.76 -24.60 -28.77
N THR A 151 -1.95 -24.80 -29.82
CA THR A 151 -1.00 -23.80 -30.31
C THR A 151 -1.72 -22.53 -30.79
N ALA A 152 -2.85 -22.67 -31.50
CA ALA A 152 -3.67 -21.55 -31.92
C ALA A 152 -4.28 -20.79 -30.72
N LEU A 153 -4.82 -21.51 -29.73
CA LEU A 153 -5.36 -20.93 -28.48
C LEU A 153 -4.27 -20.19 -27.68
N LEU A 154 -3.06 -20.74 -27.59
CA LEU A 154 -1.92 -20.11 -26.92
C LEU A 154 -1.47 -18.83 -27.62
N SER A 155 -1.37 -18.83 -28.95
CA SER A 155 -1.04 -17.60 -29.70
C SER A 155 -2.09 -16.50 -29.50
N ARG A 156 -3.36 -16.88 -29.36
CA ARG A 156 -4.47 -15.96 -29.09
C ARG A 156 -4.45 -15.43 -27.66
N SER A 157 -4.10 -16.23 -26.66
CA SER A 157 -3.99 -15.76 -25.27
C SER A 157 -2.77 -14.85 -25.07
N GLN A 158 -1.65 -15.13 -25.74
CA GLN A 158 -0.49 -14.23 -25.83
C GLN A 158 -0.88 -12.88 -26.43
N GLN A 159 -1.51 -12.84 -27.61
CA GLN A 159 -1.93 -11.59 -28.26
C GLN A 159 -2.94 -10.79 -27.41
N LEU A 160 -3.82 -11.45 -26.66
CA LEU A 160 -4.73 -10.79 -25.72
C LEU A 160 -3.98 -10.22 -24.51
N THR A 161 -2.96 -10.90 -24.02
CA THR A 161 -2.10 -10.45 -22.91
C THR A 161 -1.26 -9.24 -23.32
N GLU A 162 -0.71 -9.22 -24.54
CA GLU A 162 -0.03 -8.04 -25.10
C GLU A 162 -0.97 -6.84 -25.22
N LYS A 163 -2.18 -7.03 -25.74
CA LYS A 163 -3.21 -5.98 -25.82
C LYS A 163 -3.64 -5.47 -24.45
N LEU A 164 -3.70 -6.33 -23.44
CA LEU A 164 -3.96 -5.94 -22.05
C LEU A 164 -2.78 -5.13 -21.47
N LYS A 165 -1.54 -5.58 -21.69
CA LYS A 165 -0.31 -4.90 -21.26
C LYS A 165 -0.22 -3.50 -21.85
N ALA A 166 -0.39 -3.37 -23.17
CA ALA A 166 -0.37 -2.07 -23.86
C ALA A 166 -1.45 -1.11 -23.31
N LYS A 167 -2.69 -1.60 -23.12
CA LYS A 167 -3.74 -0.79 -22.49
C LYS A 167 -3.43 -0.40 -21.05
N SER A 168 -2.86 -1.30 -20.25
CA SER A 168 -2.48 -0.98 -18.86
C SER A 168 -1.40 0.09 -18.80
N GLN A 169 -0.40 0.04 -19.70
CA GLN A 169 0.65 1.05 -19.84
C GLN A 169 0.07 2.40 -20.27
N GLN A 170 -0.86 2.42 -21.23
CA GLN A 170 -1.59 3.63 -21.62
C GLN A 170 -2.35 4.23 -20.43
N THR A 171 -3.13 3.44 -19.68
CA THR A 171 -3.89 3.95 -18.53
C THR A 171 -3.00 4.42 -17.37
N LEU A 172 -1.77 3.92 -17.26
CA LEU A 172 -0.77 4.44 -16.31
C LEU A 172 -0.23 5.80 -16.79
N GLN A 173 0.11 5.94 -18.07
CA GLN A 173 0.54 7.22 -18.65
C GLN A 173 -0.56 8.31 -18.52
N GLU A 174 -1.82 7.96 -18.79
CA GLU A 174 -2.98 8.84 -18.60
C GLU A 174 -3.16 9.24 -17.12
N ARG A 175 -2.98 8.29 -16.19
CA ARG A 175 -3.03 8.57 -14.74
C ARG A 175 -1.90 9.50 -14.30
N ASP A 176 -0.69 9.27 -14.79
CA ASP A 176 0.51 9.98 -14.36
C ASP A 176 0.50 11.42 -14.89
N ALA A 177 0.07 11.63 -16.15
CA ALA A 177 -0.21 12.96 -16.68
C ALA A 177 -1.29 13.70 -15.85
N ALA A 178 -2.39 13.04 -15.49
CA ALA A 178 -3.42 13.63 -14.64
C ALA A 178 -2.94 13.94 -13.19
N ILE A 179 -1.90 13.25 -12.71
CA ILE A 179 -1.23 13.57 -11.44
C ILE A 179 -0.34 14.81 -11.61
N GLU A 180 0.39 14.94 -12.71
CA GLU A 180 1.20 16.13 -13.04
C GLU A 180 0.31 17.38 -13.21
N GLU A 181 -0.80 17.27 -13.96
CA GLU A 181 -1.81 18.33 -14.09
C GLU A 181 -2.38 18.73 -12.72
N LYS A 182 -2.75 17.75 -11.88
CA LYS A 182 -3.23 18.03 -10.52
C LYS A 182 -2.17 18.74 -9.68
N GLN A 183 -0.90 18.37 -9.78
CA GLN A 183 0.19 19.05 -9.08
C GLN A 183 0.40 20.48 -9.60
N GLN A 184 0.24 20.70 -10.90
CA GLN A 184 0.29 22.04 -11.51
C GLN A 184 -0.82 22.93 -10.96
N VAL A 185 -2.07 22.47 -11.01
CA VAL A 185 -3.24 23.19 -10.46
C VAL A 185 -3.12 23.42 -8.95
N SER A 186 -2.50 22.48 -8.20
CA SER A 186 -2.26 22.67 -6.76
C SER A 186 -1.25 23.79 -6.50
N ARG A 187 -0.15 23.86 -7.26
CA ARG A 187 0.85 24.93 -7.17
C ARG A 187 0.32 26.29 -7.62
N GLU A 188 -0.55 26.32 -8.63
CA GLU A 188 -1.28 27.53 -9.05
C GLU A 188 -2.28 28.00 -7.99
N LEU A 189 -2.96 27.07 -7.32
CA LEU A 189 -3.86 27.39 -6.20
C LEU A 189 -3.09 27.96 -5.00
N GLU A 190 -1.93 27.38 -4.65
CA GLU A 190 -1.04 27.89 -3.59
C GLU A 190 -0.56 29.33 -3.88
N GLN A 191 -0.20 29.63 -5.13
CA GLN A 191 0.13 30.98 -5.59
C GLN A 191 -1.07 31.93 -5.53
N ALA A 192 -2.27 31.47 -5.92
CA ALA A 192 -3.49 32.27 -5.80
C ALA A 192 -3.86 32.55 -4.33
N THR A 193 -3.71 31.58 -3.43
CA THR A 193 -4.00 31.79 -1.99
C THR A 193 -3.02 32.76 -1.33
N THR A 194 -1.72 32.65 -1.60
CA THR A 194 -0.72 33.58 -1.06
C THR A 194 -0.91 35.00 -1.58
N HIS A 195 -1.24 35.17 -2.87
CA HIS A 195 -1.64 36.47 -3.40
C HIS A 195 -2.94 37.05 -2.80
N LEU A 196 -3.91 36.20 -2.43
CA LEU A 196 -5.11 36.65 -1.72
C LEU A 196 -4.81 37.05 -0.27
N GLU A 197 -3.89 36.37 0.41
CA GLU A 197 -3.41 36.73 1.74
C GLU A 197 -2.64 38.06 1.73
N ASP A 198 -1.74 38.27 0.76
CA ASP A 198 -1.08 39.55 0.49
C ASP A 198 -2.09 40.69 0.29
N CYS A 199 -3.14 40.45 -0.52
CA CYS A 199 -4.17 41.45 -0.79
C CYS A 199 -5.02 41.73 0.45
N LYS A 200 -5.34 40.71 1.27
CA LYS A 200 -6.03 40.87 2.55
C LYS A 200 -5.21 41.69 3.54
N GLY A 201 -3.91 41.42 3.67
CA GLY A 201 -3.02 42.20 4.52
C GLY A 201 -2.92 43.67 4.10
N ARG A 202 -2.93 43.96 2.79
CA ARG A 202 -3.00 45.33 2.26
C ARG A 202 -4.33 46.02 2.57
N ILE A 203 -5.45 45.30 2.53
CA ILE A 203 -6.76 45.84 2.92
C ILE A 203 -6.77 46.16 4.42
N GLU A 204 -6.29 45.26 5.27
CA GLU A 204 -6.19 45.47 6.73
C GLU A 204 -5.28 46.66 7.07
N GLN A 205 -4.17 46.85 6.36
CA GLN A 205 -3.34 48.05 6.48
C GLN A 205 -4.10 49.33 6.08
N LEU A 206 -4.80 49.32 4.94
CA LEU A 206 -5.56 50.49 4.48
C LEU A 206 -6.76 50.81 5.39
N GLU A 207 -7.38 49.82 6.02
CA GLU A 207 -8.42 50.02 7.04
C GLU A 207 -7.84 50.68 8.30
N LEU A 208 -6.66 50.24 8.76
CA LEU A 208 -5.95 50.89 9.87
C LEU A 208 -5.56 52.34 9.52
N GLU A 209 -5.03 52.59 8.33
CA GLU A 209 -4.68 53.95 7.85
C GLU A 209 -5.91 54.86 7.74
N ASN A 210 -7.02 54.36 7.19
CA ASN A 210 -8.30 55.10 7.16
C ASN A 210 -8.84 55.38 8.57
N SER A 211 -8.78 54.42 9.49
CA SER A 211 -9.24 54.60 10.87
C SER A 211 -8.44 55.70 11.58
N ARG A 212 -7.11 55.72 11.37
CA ARG A 212 -6.22 56.77 11.88
C ARG A 212 -6.57 58.12 11.28
N LEU A 213 -6.68 58.22 9.95
CA LEU A 213 -7.02 59.47 9.27
C LEU A 213 -8.38 60.02 9.70
N ALA A 214 -9.36 59.15 9.99
CA ALA A 214 -10.64 59.54 10.58
C ALA A 214 -10.49 60.11 11.99
N THR A 215 -9.66 59.50 12.86
CA THR A 215 -9.38 60.05 14.20
C THR A 215 -8.59 61.36 14.16
N ASP A 216 -7.59 61.47 13.27
CA ASP A 216 -6.82 62.71 13.06
C ASP A 216 -7.74 63.83 12.56
N LEU A 217 -8.63 63.56 11.61
CA LEU A 217 -9.63 64.51 11.11
C LEU A 217 -10.65 64.92 12.18
N GLN A 218 -11.12 63.96 13.02
CA GLN A 218 -12.02 64.27 14.12
C GLN A 218 -11.35 65.18 15.17
N ALA A 219 -10.07 64.96 15.48
CA ALA A 219 -9.30 65.83 16.37
C ALA A 219 -9.12 67.24 15.78
N GLN A 220 -8.86 67.36 14.47
CA GLN A 220 -8.81 68.67 13.80
C GLN A 220 -10.16 69.40 13.84
N LEU A 221 -11.28 68.70 13.61
CA LEU A 221 -12.62 69.30 13.74
C LEU A 221 -12.93 69.78 15.17
N GLN A 222 -12.51 69.02 16.19
CA GLN A 222 -12.63 69.46 17.59
C GLN A 222 -11.77 70.69 17.88
N SER A 223 -10.53 70.73 17.35
CA SER A 223 -9.65 71.90 17.47
C SER A 223 -10.28 73.13 16.82
N LEU A 224 -10.78 73.01 15.58
CA LEU A 224 -11.45 74.10 14.86
C LEU A 224 -12.70 74.60 15.59
N ALA A 225 -13.54 73.70 16.11
CA ALA A 225 -14.71 74.09 16.92
C ALA A 225 -14.31 74.83 18.21
N SER A 226 -13.18 74.45 18.83
CA SER A 226 -12.66 75.17 19.99
C SER A 226 -12.18 76.58 19.61
N MET A 227 -11.48 76.75 18.49
CA MET A 227 -11.07 78.06 17.96
C MET A 227 -12.28 78.92 17.57
N GLU A 228 -13.32 78.34 16.95
CA GLU A 228 -14.55 79.05 16.62
C GLU A 228 -15.29 79.54 17.88
N SER A 229 -15.31 78.74 18.96
CA SER A 229 -15.88 79.18 20.25
C SER A 229 -15.07 80.30 20.91
N GLN A 230 -13.73 80.26 20.81
CA GLN A 230 -12.86 81.34 21.28
C GLN A 230 -13.07 82.62 20.46
N LEU A 231 -13.21 82.52 19.14
CA LEU A 231 -13.51 83.66 18.28
C LEU A 231 -14.88 84.27 18.57
N LYS A 232 -15.91 83.46 18.85
CA LYS A 232 -17.24 83.96 19.26
C LYS A 232 -17.20 84.66 20.61
N GLU A 233 -16.47 84.14 21.59
CA GLU A 233 -16.30 84.82 22.88
C GLU A 233 -15.55 86.14 22.70
N LEU A 234 -14.44 86.16 21.94
CA LEU A 234 -13.68 87.39 21.62
C LEU A 234 -14.53 88.41 20.84
N GLN A 235 -15.37 87.98 19.91
CA GLN A 235 -16.35 88.84 19.23
C GLN A 235 -17.36 89.42 20.22
N SER A 236 -17.84 88.64 21.20
CA SER A 236 -18.75 89.14 22.24
C SER A 236 -18.05 90.14 23.17
N GLN A 237 -16.77 89.93 23.50
CA GLN A 237 -15.97 90.86 24.29
C GLN A 237 -15.71 92.15 23.52
N HIS A 238 -15.37 92.06 22.23
CA HIS A 238 -15.20 93.23 21.37
C HIS A 238 -16.50 94.04 21.27
N ALA A 239 -17.66 93.38 21.10
CA ALA A 239 -18.97 94.03 21.06
C ALA A 239 -19.34 94.72 22.39
N ARG A 240 -19.00 94.13 23.54
CA ARG A 240 -19.12 94.81 24.85
C ARG A 240 -18.21 96.04 24.91
N CYS A 241 -16.95 95.91 24.49
CA CYS A 241 -16.00 97.03 24.50
C CYS A 241 -16.38 98.17 23.56
N THR A 242 -16.96 97.90 22.37
CA THR A 242 -17.46 98.95 21.48
C THR A 242 -18.71 99.63 22.04
N GLN A 243 -19.59 98.89 22.73
CA GLN A 243 -20.72 99.49 23.46
C GLN A 243 -20.27 100.36 24.64
N ASP A 244 -19.28 99.90 25.43
CA ASP A 244 -18.66 100.68 26.52
C ASP A 244 -17.96 101.95 26.02
N LEU A 245 -17.37 101.90 24.81
CA LEU A 245 -16.75 103.07 24.16
C LEU A 245 -17.83 104.04 23.67
N ALA A 246 -18.86 103.58 22.96
CA ALA A 246 -19.96 104.42 22.52
C ALA A 246 -20.67 105.13 23.69
N MET A 247 -20.91 104.42 24.81
CA MET A 247 -21.46 105.02 26.03
C MET A 247 -20.53 106.10 26.63
N LYS A 248 -19.21 105.92 26.55
CA LYS A 248 -18.23 106.94 26.99
C LYS A 248 -18.18 108.13 26.04
N GLU A 249 -18.35 107.91 24.73
CA GLU A 249 -18.43 108.97 23.73
C GLU A 249 -19.72 109.79 23.90
N GLU A 250 -20.87 109.16 24.17
CA GLU A 250 -22.12 109.85 24.53
C GLU A 250 -21.97 110.69 25.81
N LEU A 251 -21.40 110.12 26.87
CA LEU A 251 -21.13 110.84 28.12
C LEU A 251 -20.15 112.00 27.91
N PHE A 252 -19.11 111.82 27.08
CA PHE A 252 -18.19 112.90 26.72
C PHE A 252 -18.90 114.01 25.95
N CYS A 253 -19.77 113.68 24.99
CA CYS A 253 -20.58 114.66 24.25
C CYS A 253 -21.50 115.49 25.16
N GLN A 254 -22.14 114.85 26.15
CA GLN A 254 -22.96 115.56 27.16
C GLN A 254 -22.10 116.52 28.01
N LEU A 255 -20.89 116.09 28.39
CA LEU A 255 -19.97 116.88 29.19
C LEU A 255 -19.40 118.07 28.39
N THR A 256 -19.11 117.90 27.09
CA THR A 256 -18.75 119.02 26.21
C THR A 256 -19.91 120.00 26.02
N GLN A 257 -21.15 119.54 25.82
CA GLN A 257 -22.32 120.41 25.70
C GLN A 257 -22.53 121.24 26.97
N SER A 258 -22.43 120.63 28.16
CA SER A 258 -22.53 121.37 29.43
C SER A 258 -21.41 122.39 29.61
N ASN A 259 -20.20 122.12 29.12
CA ASN A 259 -19.08 123.05 29.14
C ASN A 259 -19.23 124.20 28.12
N GLU A 260 -19.81 123.93 26.95
CA GLU A 260 -20.20 124.94 25.97
C GLU A 260 -21.31 125.86 26.51
N GLU A 261 -22.31 125.30 27.20
CA GLU A 261 -23.34 126.08 27.91
C GLU A 261 -22.74 126.96 29.02
N GLN A 262 -21.82 126.41 29.84
CA GLN A 262 -21.10 127.16 30.87
C GLN A 262 -20.27 128.31 30.27
N THR A 263 -19.48 128.05 29.24
CA THR A 263 -18.68 129.12 28.58
C THR A 263 -19.57 130.17 27.91
N ALA A 264 -20.73 129.80 27.37
CA ALA A 264 -21.74 130.74 26.85
C ALA A 264 -22.45 131.55 27.94
N GLN A 265 -22.51 131.06 29.19
CA GLN A 265 -22.96 131.84 30.35
C GLN A 265 -21.88 132.84 30.77
N TRP A 266 -20.62 132.41 30.95
CA TRP A 266 -19.49 133.28 31.26
C TRP A 266 -19.29 134.42 30.23
N GLN A 267 -19.42 134.12 28.93
CA GLN A 267 -19.37 135.14 27.86
C GLN A 267 -20.44 136.23 28.03
N LYS A 268 -21.66 135.89 28.47
CA LYS A 268 -22.74 136.87 28.71
C LYS A 268 -22.44 137.75 29.93
N GLU A 269 -21.93 137.16 31.00
CA GLU A 269 -21.52 137.91 32.20
C GLU A 269 -20.32 138.84 31.92
N GLU A 270 -19.35 138.40 31.12
CA GLU A 270 -18.21 139.22 30.69
C GLU A 270 -18.67 140.44 29.87
N VAL A 271 -19.65 140.27 28.97
CA VAL A 271 -20.24 141.36 28.20
C VAL A 271 -21.05 142.31 29.09
N ALA A 272 -21.80 141.80 30.06
CA ALA A 272 -22.54 142.62 31.03
C ALA A 272 -21.60 143.45 31.93
N LEU A 273 -20.49 142.87 32.40
CA LEU A 273 -19.45 143.58 33.15
C LEU A 273 -18.80 144.69 32.31
N LYS A 274 -18.45 144.42 31.04
CA LYS A 274 -17.93 145.44 30.12
C LYS A 274 -18.93 146.59 29.88
N HIS A 275 -20.23 146.29 29.83
CA HIS A 275 -21.27 147.30 29.69
C HIS A 275 -21.34 148.23 30.92
N MET A 276 -21.41 147.68 32.15
CA MET A 276 -21.40 148.51 33.37
C MET A 276 -20.10 149.31 33.52
N GLN A 277 -18.96 148.74 33.11
CA GLN A 277 -17.68 149.44 33.15
C GLN A 277 -17.64 150.66 32.22
N ALA A 278 -18.27 150.58 31.04
CA ALA A 278 -18.41 151.71 30.12
C ALA A 278 -19.33 152.80 30.68
N GLU A 279 -20.45 152.43 31.31
CA GLU A 279 -21.35 153.40 31.97
C GLU A 279 -20.65 154.14 33.11
N LEU A 280 -19.87 153.44 33.92
CA LEU A 280 -19.08 154.03 35.00
C LEU A 280 -18.03 155.02 34.48
N GLN A 281 -17.34 154.68 33.38
CA GLN A 281 -16.40 155.59 32.71
C GLN A 281 -17.10 156.83 32.13
N GLN A 282 -18.31 156.67 31.59
CA GLN A 282 -19.09 157.80 31.07
C GLN A 282 -19.54 158.75 32.20
N GLN A 283 -19.93 158.23 33.36
CA GLN A 283 -20.22 159.06 34.55
C GLN A 283 -18.97 159.80 35.05
N GLN A 284 -17.80 159.14 35.09
CA GLN A 284 -16.53 159.78 35.46
C GLN A 284 -16.14 160.90 34.48
N ALA A 285 -16.39 160.72 33.18
CA ALA A 285 -16.11 161.74 32.16
C ALA A 285 -17.00 162.99 32.29
N VAL A 286 -18.26 162.84 32.71
CA VAL A 286 -19.16 163.98 32.99
C VAL A 286 -18.69 164.76 34.22
N LEU A 287 -18.45 164.06 35.34
CA LEU A 287 -17.94 164.67 36.58
C LEU A 287 -16.60 165.39 36.40
N ALA A 288 -15.68 164.81 35.61
CA ALA A 288 -14.40 165.44 35.30
C ALA A 288 -14.56 166.76 34.52
N LYS A 289 -15.62 166.88 33.70
CA LYS A 289 -15.90 168.10 32.95
C LYS A 289 -16.53 169.18 33.82
N GLU A 290 -17.50 168.83 34.67
CA GLU A 290 -18.11 169.77 35.62
C GLU A 290 -17.05 170.38 36.58
N VAL A 291 -16.06 169.59 37.00
CA VAL A 291 -14.93 170.07 37.81
C VAL A 291 -13.99 171.00 37.03
N GLN A 292 -13.82 170.80 35.72
CA GLN A 292 -13.01 171.69 34.87
C GLN A 292 -13.73 173.04 34.65
N ASP A 293 -15.02 173.02 34.31
CA ASP A 293 -15.83 174.22 34.07
C ASP A 293 -15.92 175.10 35.35
N LEU A 294 -15.98 174.47 36.55
CA LEU A 294 -15.91 175.15 37.85
C LEU A 294 -14.51 175.71 38.19
N LYS A 295 -13.45 175.19 37.58
CA LYS A 295 -12.07 175.66 37.80
C LYS A 295 -11.76 176.89 36.96
N GLU A 296 -12.19 176.91 35.71
CA GLU A 296 -12.01 178.05 34.78
C GLU A 296 -12.76 179.30 35.26
N THR A 297 -13.97 179.14 35.83
CA THR A 297 -14.73 180.25 36.43
C THR A 297 -14.07 180.84 37.68
N LEU A 298 -13.34 180.03 38.45
CA LEU A 298 -12.61 180.48 39.64
C LEU A 298 -11.31 181.20 39.27
N GLU A 299 -10.58 180.70 38.26
CA GLU A 299 -9.37 181.35 37.72
C GLU A 299 -9.67 182.71 37.06
N PHE A 300 -10.87 182.92 36.52
CA PHE A 300 -11.29 184.23 35.98
C PHE A 300 -11.49 185.27 37.09
N ALA A 301 -12.15 184.90 38.19
CA ALA A 301 -12.41 185.81 39.31
C ALA A 301 -11.12 186.26 40.03
N ASP A 302 -10.11 185.38 40.12
CA ASP A 302 -8.83 185.72 40.75
C ASP A 302 -8.00 186.69 39.90
N GLN A 303 -8.16 186.67 38.57
CA GLN A 303 -7.51 187.63 37.66
C GLN A 303 -8.07 189.06 37.80
N GLU A 304 -9.39 189.24 37.92
CA GLU A 304 -9.99 190.57 38.19
C GLU A 304 -9.49 191.15 39.52
N ASN A 305 -9.37 190.30 40.55
CA ASN A 305 -8.92 190.70 41.88
C ASN A 305 -7.46 191.17 41.90
N GLN A 306 -6.58 190.51 41.13
CA GLN A 306 -5.19 190.92 40.97
C GLN A 306 -5.03 192.27 40.25
N VAL A 307 -5.89 192.59 39.28
CA VAL A 307 -5.90 193.90 38.61
C VAL A 307 -6.26 195.03 39.59
N ALA A 308 -7.32 194.85 40.39
CA ALA A 308 -7.75 195.85 41.38
C ALA A 308 -6.66 196.17 42.43
N HIS A 309 -5.88 195.16 42.83
CA HIS A 309 -4.75 195.36 43.75
C HIS A 309 -3.59 196.16 43.12
N LEU A 310 -3.32 196.01 41.82
CA LEU A 310 -2.27 196.76 41.13
C LEU A 310 -2.61 198.24 40.96
N GLU A 311 -3.88 198.57 40.68
CA GLU A 311 -4.34 199.96 40.57
C GLU A 311 -4.24 200.71 41.91
N LEU A 312 -4.65 200.07 43.02
CA LEU A 312 -4.48 200.61 44.37
C LEU A 312 -3.02 200.91 44.73
N GLY A 313 -2.10 200.00 44.36
CA GLY A 313 -0.66 200.16 44.61
C GLY A 313 -0.04 201.40 43.95
N GLN A 314 -0.50 201.77 42.75
CA GLN A 314 -0.02 202.99 42.06
C GLN A 314 -0.42 204.27 42.81
N VAL A 315 -1.63 204.32 43.37
CA VAL A 315 -2.14 205.51 44.08
C VAL A 315 -1.37 205.77 45.39
N GLU A 316 -1.01 204.71 46.14
CA GLU A 316 -0.16 204.88 47.33
C GLU A 316 1.23 205.45 47.03
N CYS A 317 1.85 205.03 45.93
CA CYS A 317 3.20 205.46 45.55
C CYS A 317 3.23 206.95 45.18
N GLN A 318 2.18 207.43 44.53
CA GLN A 318 1.98 208.85 44.23
C GLN A 318 1.78 209.68 45.50
N LEU A 319 1.11 209.14 46.54
CA LEU A 319 0.93 209.87 47.80
C LEU A 319 2.25 210.02 48.57
N LYS A 320 3.04 208.95 48.72
CA LYS A 320 4.30 208.92 49.50
C LYS A 320 5.31 209.97 49.00
N THR A 321 5.53 210.05 47.69
CA THR A 321 6.51 210.97 47.07
C THR A 321 6.18 212.45 47.30
N THR A 322 4.90 212.84 47.36
CA THR A 322 4.50 214.24 47.68
C THR A 322 4.79 214.63 49.14
N LEU A 323 4.82 213.66 50.05
CA LEU A 323 5.00 213.86 51.49
C LEU A 323 6.49 214.05 51.86
N GLU A 324 7.38 213.34 51.15
CA GLU A 324 8.84 213.45 51.33
C GLU A 324 9.35 214.84 50.90
N ALA A 325 8.91 215.34 49.75
CA ALA A 325 9.21 216.68 49.24
C ALA A 325 8.70 217.85 50.13
N LEU A 326 7.89 217.58 51.14
CA LEU A 326 7.48 218.53 52.19
C LEU A 326 8.39 218.51 53.42
N ARG A 327 9.02 217.38 53.74
CA ARG A 327 9.92 217.25 54.90
C ARG A 327 11.28 217.90 54.65
N GLU A 328 11.78 217.80 53.42
CA GLU A 328 13.11 218.29 53.03
C GLU A 328 13.24 219.82 53.16
N ARG A 329 12.15 220.57 52.88
CA ARG A 329 12.07 222.03 53.09
C ARG A 329 12.00 222.45 54.55
N SER A 330 11.62 221.57 55.47
CA SER A 330 11.61 221.87 56.91
C SER A 330 13.02 221.89 57.50
N LEU A 331 13.89 221.00 57.01
CA LEU A 331 15.26 220.83 57.51
C LEU A 331 16.12 222.08 57.26
N GLN A 332 15.99 222.66 56.07
CA GLN A 332 16.72 223.86 55.62
C GLN A 332 16.46 225.12 56.47
N CYS A 333 15.46 225.10 57.36
CA CYS A 333 15.17 226.18 58.30
C CYS A 333 15.86 226.04 59.66
N GLU A 334 16.36 224.85 60.04
CA GLU A 334 17.11 224.63 61.29
C GLU A 334 18.62 224.91 61.09
N ASP A 335 19.22 224.48 59.97
CA ASP A 335 20.67 224.63 59.71
C ASP A 335 21.18 226.10 59.79
N LEU A 336 20.30 227.05 59.44
CA LEU A 336 20.56 228.50 59.52
C LEU A 336 20.58 229.06 60.95
N LYS A 337 20.21 228.26 61.95
CA LYS A 337 20.10 228.63 63.37
C LYS A 337 21.39 228.26 64.12
N ASP A 338 21.86 227.03 63.97
CA ASP A 338 23.00 226.46 64.71
C ASP A 338 24.36 227.10 64.32
N THR A 339 24.45 227.64 63.11
CA THR A 339 25.62 228.39 62.63
C THR A 339 25.86 229.70 63.39
N VAL A 340 24.83 230.26 64.04
CA VAL A 340 24.94 231.48 64.87
C VAL A 340 25.51 231.19 66.27
N GLU A 341 25.40 229.95 66.75
CA GLU A 341 25.83 229.58 68.11
C GLU A 341 27.26 229.02 68.15
N ASN A 342 27.66 228.20 67.19
CA ASN A 342 28.97 227.53 67.18
C ASN A 342 30.18 228.49 67.17
N LEU A 343 30.05 229.69 66.61
CA LEU A 343 31.10 230.73 66.62
C LEU A 343 31.39 231.31 68.02
N LYS A 344 30.54 231.04 69.03
CA LYS A 344 30.81 231.44 70.43
C LYS A 344 31.62 230.42 71.23
N ALA A 345 31.71 229.17 70.78
CA ALA A 345 32.25 228.07 71.60
C ALA A 345 33.74 227.76 71.37
N ASN A 346 34.21 227.81 70.12
CA ASN A 346 35.51 227.24 69.73
C ASN A 346 36.75 228.08 70.08
N LEU A 347 36.64 229.04 71.01
CA LEU A 347 37.77 229.83 71.53
C LEU A 347 38.40 229.23 72.81
N ALA A 348 37.95 228.04 73.28
CA ALA A 348 38.15 227.61 74.66
C ALA A 348 38.77 226.20 74.91
N SER A 349 38.94 225.34 73.91
CA SER A 349 39.01 223.87 74.15
C SER A 349 40.41 223.19 74.11
N THR A 350 41.35 223.67 73.30
CA THR A 350 42.47 222.84 72.78
C THR A 350 43.67 222.64 73.73
N ILE A 351 43.50 221.86 74.82
CA ILE A 351 44.48 221.73 75.93
C ILE A 351 44.66 220.22 76.42
N ALA A 352 44.92 219.17 75.56
CA ALA A 352 44.75 217.68 75.84
C ALA A 352 45.80 216.59 75.31
N GLU A 353 45.52 215.24 75.36
CA GLU A 353 46.49 214.04 75.40
C GLU A 353 46.35 212.81 74.39
N ASN A 354 46.95 211.58 74.64
CA ASN A 354 47.67 210.71 73.60
C ASN A 354 47.99 209.10 73.87
N GLN A 355 47.52 207.96 73.13
CA GLN A 355 47.69 206.37 73.30
C GLN A 355 47.26 205.33 72.09
N GLU A 356 47.23 203.91 71.86
CA GLU A 356 47.83 202.46 72.19
C GLU A 356 47.34 201.13 71.29
N GLN A 357 47.69 199.76 71.48
CA GLN A 357 47.69 198.44 70.56
C GLN A 357 47.32 196.93 71.15
N HIS A 358 47.38 195.56 70.69
CA HIS A 358 47.41 194.53 69.49
C HIS A 358 47.55 192.87 69.77
N LEU A 359 47.03 191.77 69.02
CA LEU A 359 47.39 190.19 69.07
C LEU A 359 46.63 188.96 68.22
N GLU A 360 47.14 187.67 67.92
CA GLU A 360 46.45 186.36 67.28
C GLU A 360 47.17 184.86 67.17
N LYS A 361 46.56 183.59 66.84
CA LYS A 361 47.10 182.22 66.16
C LYS A 361 46.48 180.66 66.25
N THR A 362 46.67 179.69 65.24
CA THR A 362 46.81 178.08 65.10
C THR A 362 45.69 176.88 65.21
N ARG A 363 45.69 175.48 64.88
CA ARG A 363 46.25 174.33 63.92
C ARG A 363 45.67 172.76 64.05
N GLN A 364 45.80 171.68 63.12
CA GLN A 364 45.11 170.24 63.08
C GLN A 364 45.68 168.87 62.28
N TYR A 365 45.08 167.57 62.37
CA TYR A 365 44.93 166.27 61.42
C TYR A 365 45.51 164.72 61.57
N SER A 366 44.90 163.54 61.02
CA SER A 366 45.35 162.00 60.95
C SER A 366 44.52 160.78 60.18
N GLN A 367 44.96 159.43 59.95
CA GLN A 367 44.26 158.17 59.24
C GLN A 367 44.87 156.61 59.24
N GLU A 368 44.22 155.41 58.83
CA GLU A 368 44.69 153.87 58.74
C GLU A 368 43.88 152.64 57.94
N LEU A 369 44.31 151.29 57.72
CA LEU A 369 43.62 150.02 57.01
C LEU A 369 44.15 148.43 56.97
N GLY A 370 43.46 147.29 56.45
CA GLY A 370 43.95 145.79 56.20
C GLY A 370 43.04 144.46 55.76
N VAL A 371 43.52 143.16 55.35
CA VAL A 371 42.82 141.79 54.92
C VAL A 371 43.60 140.36 55.01
N LEU A 372 43.01 139.11 55.29
CA LEU A 372 43.62 137.70 55.08
C LEU A 372 42.82 136.31 55.33
N THR A 373 43.18 135.17 54.66
CA THR A 373 43.17 133.66 54.97
C THR A 373 42.01 132.61 54.79
N GLU A 374 42.38 131.38 54.34
CA GLU A 374 41.67 130.06 54.49
C GLU A 374 42.27 129.20 55.63
N GLN A 375 41.51 128.38 56.42
CA GLN A 375 42.10 127.17 57.08
C GLN A 375 41.21 126.11 57.81
N LEU A 376 39.95 126.33 58.19
CA LEU A 376 39.15 125.33 58.95
C LEU A 376 38.26 124.47 58.04
N GLN A 377 38.53 123.16 57.85
CA GLN A 377 38.35 122.01 58.78
C GLN A 377 36.90 121.47 58.78
N ARG A 378 36.66 120.22 58.35
CA ARG A 378 36.97 118.94 59.05
C ARG A 378 36.16 118.68 60.34
N LEU A 379 34.84 118.80 60.24
CA LEU A 379 33.81 118.20 61.12
C LEU A 379 32.57 117.98 60.23
N THR A 380 31.81 116.87 60.26
CA THR A 380 31.74 115.76 61.22
C THR A 380 31.49 114.44 60.49
N LEU A 381 32.32 113.42 60.74
CA LEU A 381 32.13 112.05 60.24
C LEU A 381 32.31 111.05 61.40
N PHE A 382 31.28 110.84 62.24
CA PHE A 382 31.29 109.74 63.23
C PHE A 382 29.90 109.42 63.85
N LEU A 383 29.70 108.12 64.18
CA LEU A 383 28.61 107.50 64.99
C LEU A 383 27.18 107.50 64.38
N GLN A 384 26.30 106.50 64.57
CA GLN A 384 26.35 105.01 64.76
C GLN A 384 24.88 104.46 64.80
N GLY A 385 24.54 103.18 64.61
CA GLY A 385 25.30 102.03 64.12
C GLY A 385 24.82 100.64 64.63
N LYS A 386 24.46 99.71 63.72
CA LYS A 386 24.24 98.24 63.90
C LYS A 386 22.87 97.83 64.54
N LEU A 387 22.34 96.59 64.48
CA LEU A 387 22.90 95.20 64.40
C LEU A 387 22.05 94.11 63.63
N LYS A 388 22.71 93.17 62.90
CA LYS A 388 22.59 91.65 62.75
C LYS A 388 21.20 90.92 62.51
N LYS A 389 20.97 89.65 62.03
CA LYS A 389 21.57 88.43 61.30
C LYS A 389 20.38 87.42 60.95
N VAL A 390 20.30 86.34 60.10
CA VAL A 390 21.07 85.43 59.16
C VAL A 390 21.75 84.13 59.71
N GLY A 391 21.51 82.84 59.27
CA GLY A 391 20.62 82.16 58.27
C GLY A 391 21.01 80.64 57.95
N SER A 392 20.28 79.90 57.05
CA SER A 392 20.49 78.49 56.48
C SER A 392 20.09 77.22 57.34
N SER A 393 19.97 75.92 56.93
CA SER A 393 20.20 75.07 55.69
C SER A 393 19.48 73.66 55.72
N ILE A 394 19.47 72.78 54.66
CA ILE A 394 18.72 71.45 54.55
C ILE A 394 19.27 70.33 53.55
N PRO A 395 18.98 68.98 53.66
CA PRO A 395 19.58 67.88 52.81
C PRO A 395 18.80 66.54 52.40
N SER A 396 19.20 65.91 51.26
CA SER A 396 19.47 64.45 50.86
C SER A 396 18.52 63.17 50.84
N LEU A 397 18.22 62.61 49.62
CA LEU A 397 18.45 61.23 48.97
C LEU A 397 17.90 59.84 49.56
N PRO A 398 17.99 58.61 48.90
CA PRO A 398 17.46 58.05 47.58
C PRO A 398 17.05 56.49 47.55
N PHE A 399 16.70 55.83 46.38
CA PHE A 399 17.09 54.41 45.91
C PHE A 399 16.45 53.87 44.55
N GLN A 400 16.92 52.71 43.97
CA GLN A 400 16.59 52.01 42.65
C GLN A 400 16.69 50.43 42.72
N SER A 401 16.29 49.47 41.83
CA SER A 401 15.80 49.25 40.39
C SER A 401 16.84 48.91 39.27
N GLY A 402 16.74 47.95 38.28
CA GLY A 402 15.78 46.88 37.84
C GLY A 402 16.11 46.12 36.47
N SER A 403 15.28 45.17 35.95
CA SER A 403 15.27 44.45 34.59
C SER A 403 15.95 43.03 34.37
N LEU A 404 15.85 42.37 33.16
CA LEU A 404 16.21 40.95 32.70
C LEU A 404 16.59 40.87 31.15
N PRO A 405 16.65 39.77 30.30
CA PRO A 405 16.56 38.25 30.38
C PRO A 405 17.45 37.34 29.38
N TRP A 406 17.18 36.01 29.28
CA TRP A 406 17.37 34.95 28.17
C TRP A 406 18.72 34.47 27.50
N LEU A 407 18.95 33.12 27.31
CA LEU A 407 19.27 32.34 26.05
C LEU A 407 19.41 30.76 26.20
N VAL A 408 20.03 29.99 25.25
CA VAL A 408 19.75 28.54 24.87
C VAL A 408 21.00 27.68 24.42
N PHE A 409 21.06 26.31 24.59
CA PHE A 409 21.52 25.23 23.61
C PHE A 409 21.56 23.72 24.10
N VAL A 410 22.04 22.75 23.27
CA VAL A 410 21.65 21.29 23.08
C VAL A 410 22.77 20.20 23.35
N LEU A 411 22.47 18.90 23.68
CA LEU A 411 23.06 17.60 23.14
C LEU A 411 22.67 16.24 23.87
N GLU A 412 22.99 15.04 23.28
CA GLU A 412 22.87 13.61 23.77
C GLU A 412 23.79 12.64 22.90
N PRO A 413 23.77 11.25 22.76
CA PRO A 413 23.04 10.05 23.35
C PRO A 413 23.87 8.68 23.57
N GLU A 414 23.16 7.52 23.78
CA GLU A 414 23.41 6.07 23.35
C GLU A 414 24.21 4.92 24.10
N ALA A 415 23.71 3.64 23.94
CA ALA A 415 24.35 2.26 23.81
C ALA A 415 24.78 1.24 24.97
N ALA A 416 24.91 -0.10 24.67
CA ALA A 416 25.15 -1.32 25.59
C ALA A 416 25.64 -2.71 24.93
N PRO A 417 26.13 -3.82 25.64
CA PRO A 417 26.29 -5.27 25.11
C PRO A 417 26.37 -6.60 26.08
N VAL A 418 26.34 -7.94 25.60
CA VAL A 418 26.36 -9.32 26.37
C VAL A 418 26.77 -10.77 25.69
N PRO A 419 27.03 -11.97 26.40
CA PRO A 419 27.46 -13.42 25.94
C PRO A 419 26.84 -14.76 26.65
N LEU A 420 27.17 -16.14 26.70
CA LEU A 420 27.73 -17.44 26.01
C LEU A 420 27.61 -18.79 26.97
N LEU A 421 27.93 -20.16 26.85
CA LEU A 421 28.18 -21.38 25.91
C LEU A 421 28.49 -22.85 26.62
N GLY A 422 28.43 -24.13 26.03
CA GLY A 422 28.91 -25.51 26.62
C GLY A 422 28.62 -26.99 25.97
N SER A 423 29.26 -28.19 26.34
CA SER A 423 29.04 -29.71 25.95
C SER A 423 29.93 -30.86 26.73
N ASP A 424 30.15 -32.25 26.61
CA ASP A 424 29.81 -33.54 25.79
C ASP A 424 30.37 -35.04 26.22
N LYS A 425 29.88 -36.24 25.66
CA LYS A 425 30.38 -37.72 25.30
C LYS A 425 30.83 -39.02 26.17
N SER A 426 30.91 -40.32 25.60
CA SER A 426 31.31 -41.74 26.14
C SER A 426 31.25 -43.01 25.10
N ALA A 427 31.52 -44.40 25.17
CA ALA A 427 32.27 -45.56 25.91
C ALA A 427 32.19 -47.07 25.23
N PHE A 428 32.96 -48.22 25.55
CA PHE A 428 32.91 -49.68 24.92
C PHE A 428 33.69 -51.00 25.53
N THR A 429 33.61 -52.31 25.00
CA THR A 429 34.17 -53.70 25.53
C THR A 429 34.40 -55.01 24.57
N ARG A 430 35.11 -56.21 24.91
CA ARG A 430 35.17 -57.67 24.25
C ARG A 430 36.15 -58.90 24.79
N VAL A 431 36.17 -60.22 24.28
CA VAL A 431 36.91 -61.54 24.80
C VAL A 431 37.20 -62.83 23.82
N ALA A 432 38.00 -63.96 24.11
CA ALA A 432 38.32 -65.27 23.29
C ALA A 432 39.07 -66.62 23.90
N SER A 433 39.29 -67.84 23.21
CA SER A 433 40.05 -69.19 23.60
C SER A 433 40.26 -70.34 22.44
N MET A 434 40.76 -71.67 22.35
CA MET A 434 41.42 -72.90 23.10
C MET A 434 41.88 -74.27 22.25
N VAL A 435 42.64 -75.36 22.75
CA VAL A 435 42.75 -76.93 22.43
C VAL A 435 43.92 -77.77 21.61
N SER A 436 44.38 -79.08 21.91
CA SER A 436 45.18 -80.18 21.08
C SER A 436 45.67 -81.64 21.70
N LEU A 437 46.10 -82.79 20.97
CA LEU A 437 46.83 -84.14 21.41
C LEU A 437 47.16 -85.43 20.40
N GLN A 438 48.09 -86.47 20.63
CA GLN A 438 48.35 -87.83 19.84
C GLN A 438 49.43 -89.02 20.28
N PRO A 439 49.51 -90.36 19.75
CA PRO A 439 50.42 -91.60 20.12
C PRO A 439 50.89 -92.78 19.06
N THR A 440 51.51 -94.01 19.41
CA THR A 440 51.41 -95.50 18.83
C THR A 440 52.65 -96.56 18.70
N GLU A 441 52.46 -97.95 18.76
CA GLU A 441 53.08 -99.19 18.00
C GLU A 441 53.38 -100.65 18.66
N ILE A 442 53.60 -101.76 17.84
CA ILE A 442 53.50 -103.28 18.14
C ILE A 442 54.76 -104.20 17.76
N PRO A 443 54.88 -105.54 17.32
CA PRO A 443 54.01 -106.73 16.87
C PRO A 443 54.41 -108.24 17.34
N GLY A 444 54.66 -109.29 16.48
CA GLY A 444 55.24 -110.69 16.77
C GLY A 444 54.77 -111.91 15.86
N MET A 445 55.29 -113.19 15.92
CA MET A 445 55.00 -114.25 14.85
C MET A 445 54.60 -115.75 15.14
N GLU A 446 54.81 -116.48 16.26
CA GLU A 446 54.14 -117.83 16.40
C GLU A 446 52.67 -117.69 16.80
N LYS A 447 52.43 -116.73 17.70
CA LYS A 447 51.55 -115.59 17.40
C LYS A 447 50.81 -115.67 16.06
N SER A 448 51.41 -115.53 14.87
CA SER A 448 50.74 -115.41 13.56
C SER A 448 49.63 -116.42 13.23
N LEU A 449 49.64 -117.65 13.75
CA LEU A 449 48.52 -118.58 13.54
C LEU A 449 47.40 -118.39 14.59
N ALA A 450 47.78 -118.12 15.85
CA ALA A 450 46.84 -117.68 16.87
C ALA A 450 46.25 -116.30 16.51
N GLU A 451 47.06 -115.40 15.97
CA GLU A 451 46.73 -114.08 15.42
C GLU A 451 45.98 -114.21 14.09
N MET A 452 46.11 -115.29 13.30
CA MET A 452 45.17 -115.53 12.20
C MET A 452 43.78 -115.92 12.74
N GLY A 453 43.75 -116.66 13.86
CA GLY A 453 42.55 -116.95 14.64
C GLY A 453 41.96 -115.70 15.31
N THR A 454 42.78 -114.84 15.92
CA THR A 454 42.29 -113.58 16.47
C THR A 454 41.91 -112.64 15.35
N VAL A 455 42.65 -112.52 14.23
CA VAL A 455 42.26 -111.72 13.06
C VAL A 455 40.97 -112.21 12.43
N THR A 456 40.61 -113.50 12.49
CA THR A 456 39.26 -113.93 12.05
C THR A 456 38.17 -113.60 13.07
N LEU A 457 38.44 -113.67 14.38
CA LEU A 457 37.52 -113.22 15.43
C LEU A 457 37.39 -111.69 15.52
N GLU A 458 38.46 -110.96 15.21
CA GLU A 458 38.56 -109.51 15.08
C GLU A 458 37.89 -109.06 13.79
N LEU A 459 38.07 -109.77 12.67
CA LEU A 459 37.30 -109.51 11.44
C LEU A 459 35.81 -109.76 11.68
N GLN A 460 35.46 -110.81 12.43
CA GLN A 460 34.06 -111.07 12.80
C GLN A 460 33.51 -110.00 13.75
N SER A 461 34.28 -109.54 14.75
CA SER A 461 33.84 -108.48 15.65
C SER A 461 33.82 -107.10 14.97
N LEU A 462 34.72 -106.83 14.02
CA LEU A 462 34.69 -105.66 13.15
C LEU A 462 33.53 -105.71 12.16
N CYS A 463 33.14 -106.89 11.66
CA CYS A 463 31.93 -107.05 10.87
C CYS A 463 30.67 -106.78 11.71
N SER A 464 30.59 -107.29 12.95
CA SER A 464 29.51 -106.96 13.88
C SER A 464 29.49 -105.47 14.21
N LEU A 465 30.62 -104.87 14.59
CA LEU A 465 30.75 -103.44 14.92
C LEU A 465 30.42 -102.55 13.71
N LEU A 466 30.81 -102.95 12.50
CA LEU A 466 30.45 -102.27 11.26
C LEU A 466 28.95 -102.41 10.95
N GLN A 467 28.32 -103.53 11.31
CA GLN A 467 26.88 -103.71 11.19
C GLN A 467 26.12 -102.87 12.24
N GLU A 468 26.51 -102.94 13.51
CA GLU A 468 25.97 -102.09 14.59
C GLU A 468 26.11 -100.61 14.25
N SER A 469 27.29 -100.17 13.79
CA SER A 469 27.54 -98.79 13.34
C SER A 469 26.67 -98.40 12.13
N LYS A 470 26.41 -99.31 11.18
CA LYS A 470 25.45 -99.07 10.09
C LYS A 470 24.01 -99.00 10.59
N GLU A 471 23.61 -99.84 11.53
CA GLU A 471 22.28 -99.84 12.13
C GLU A 471 22.06 -98.61 13.03
N GLU A 472 23.10 -98.09 13.68
CA GLU A 472 23.11 -96.79 14.36
C GLU A 472 23.02 -95.63 13.36
N ALA A 473 23.79 -95.66 12.27
CA ALA A 473 23.71 -94.64 11.22
C ALA A 473 22.32 -94.62 10.55
N VAL A 474 21.73 -95.78 10.28
CA VAL A 474 20.35 -95.91 9.76
C VAL A 474 19.34 -95.37 10.76
N ARG A 475 19.42 -95.73 12.05
CA ARG A 475 18.57 -95.17 13.11
C ARG A 475 18.72 -93.66 13.22
N ALA A 476 19.94 -93.12 13.17
CA ALA A 476 20.20 -91.68 13.24
C ALA A 476 19.72 -90.92 11.99
N LEU A 477 19.73 -91.55 10.80
CA LEU A 477 19.14 -90.99 9.59
C LEU A 477 17.61 -91.03 9.63
N GLN A 478 17.00 -92.13 10.12
CA GLN A 478 15.56 -92.23 10.34
C GLN A 478 15.07 -91.18 11.36
N GLN A 479 15.78 -91.02 12.48
CA GLN A 479 15.54 -89.96 13.46
C GLN A 479 15.54 -88.57 12.79
N LYS A 480 16.59 -88.25 12.00
CA LYS A 480 16.68 -86.99 11.25
C LYS A 480 15.56 -86.80 10.22
N ILE A 481 15.11 -87.86 9.55
CA ILE A 481 13.98 -87.80 8.61
C ILE A 481 12.71 -87.42 9.37
N CYS A 482 12.41 -88.05 10.50
CA CYS A 482 11.28 -87.69 11.36
C CYS A 482 11.40 -86.24 11.90
N ASP A 483 12.59 -85.85 12.39
CA ASP A 483 12.86 -84.50 12.90
C ASP A 483 12.74 -83.40 11.82
N LEU A 484 12.90 -83.76 10.54
CA LEU A 484 12.72 -82.87 9.39
C LEU A 484 11.26 -82.85 8.92
N GLN A 485 10.57 -83.99 8.90
CA GLN A 485 9.14 -84.08 8.61
C GLN A 485 8.31 -83.27 9.62
N ALA A 486 8.58 -83.42 10.92
CA ALA A 486 7.91 -82.65 11.97
C ALA A 486 8.15 -81.13 11.84
N ARG A 487 9.37 -80.72 11.44
CA ARG A 487 9.68 -79.30 11.18
C ARG A 487 8.98 -78.77 9.93
N LEU A 488 8.88 -79.58 8.88
CA LEU A 488 8.17 -79.21 7.66
C LEU A 488 6.67 -79.04 7.91
N GLN A 489 6.03 -79.97 8.64
CA GLN A 489 4.64 -79.83 9.05
C GLN A 489 4.40 -78.59 9.92
N ALA A 490 5.23 -78.35 10.94
CA ALA A 490 5.11 -77.14 11.77
C ALA A 490 5.29 -75.84 10.96
N GLN A 491 6.12 -75.85 9.92
CA GLN A 491 6.28 -74.72 9.01
C GLN A 491 5.07 -74.55 8.07
N GLU A 492 4.49 -75.65 7.57
CA GLU A 492 3.25 -75.63 6.78
C GLU A 492 2.05 -75.11 7.60
N GLU A 493 1.91 -75.56 8.86
CA GLU A 493 0.90 -75.06 9.79
C GLU A 493 1.08 -73.55 10.05
N GLN A 494 2.31 -73.10 10.34
CA GLN A 494 2.62 -71.68 10.53
C GLN A 494 2.32 -70.83 9.28
N HIS A 495 2.59 -71.34 8.07
CA HIS A 495 2.24 -70.66 6.82
C HIS A 495 0.72 -70.61 6.60
N GLN A 496 -0.01 -71.67 6.93
CA GLN A 496 -1.48 -71.68 6.84
C GLN A 496 -2.13 -70.72 7.84
N GLU A 497 -1.61 -70.62 9.07
CA GLU A 497 -2.09 -69.63 10.05
C GLU A 497 -1.79 -68.18 9.59
N ALA A 498 -0.58 -67.94 9.08
CA ALA A 498 -0.21 -66.63 8.52
C ALA A 498 -1.04 -66.27 7.27
N GLN A 499 -1.47 -67.24 6.47
CA GLN A 499 -2.40 -67.03 5.36
C GLN A 499 -3.81 -66.68 5.87
N LYS A 500 -4.38 -67.48 6.78
CA LYS A 500 -5.71 -67.23 7.37
C LYS A 500 -5.79 -65.86 8.07
N ALA A 501 -4.71 -65.42 8.72
CA ALA A 501 -4.60 -64.08 9.30
C ALA A 501 -4.68 -62.97 8.23
N LYS A 502 -3.96 -63.11 7.12
CA LYS A 502 -4.01 -62.17 5.99
C LYS A 502 -5.38 -62.16 5.31
N GLU A 503 -6.01 -63.32 5.13
CA GLU A 503 -7.37 -63.44 4.58
C GLU A 503 -8.39 -62.69 5.46
N ALA A 504 -8.32 -62.86 6.78
CA ALA A 504 -9.16 -62.14 7.72
C ALA A 504 -8.91 -60.61 7.73
N ASP A 505 -7.67 -60.16 7.51
CA ASP A 505 -7.36 -58.72 7.38
C ASP A 505 -7.83 -58.13 6.04
N ILE A 506 -7.74 -58.89 4.95
CA ILE A 506 -8.35 -58.54 3.64
C ILE A 506 -9.87 -58.43 3.78
N GLU A 507 -10.52 -59.34 4.52
CA GLU A 507 -11.96 -59.27 4.75
C GLU A 507 -12.37 -58.03 5.56
N LYS A 508 -11.63 -57.68 6.63
CA LYS A 508 -11.83 -56.42 7.38
C LYS A 508 -11.68 -55.20 6.49
N LEU A 509 -10.67 -55.17 5.62
CA LEU A 509 -10.44 -54.07 4.68
C LEU A 509 -11.59 -53.95 3.67
N ASN A 510 -12.08 -55.06 3.12
CA ASN A 510 -13.23 -55.09 2.20
C ASN A 510 -14.53 -54.62 2.88
N GLN A 511 -14.78 -55.03 4.13
CA GLN A 511 -15.90 -54.53 4.93
C GLN A 511 -15.79 -53.02 5.17
N ALA A 512 -14.61 -52.52 5.54
CA ALA A 512 -14.35 -51.09 5.73
C ALA A 512 -14.52 -50.28 4.44
N LEU A 513 -14.10 -50.83 3.29
CA LEU A 513 -14.26 -50.22 1.96
C LEU A 513 -15.74 -50.17 1.55
N CYS A 514 -16.51 -51.22 1.83
CA CYS A 514 -17.95 -51.24 1.59
C CYS A 514 -18.72 -50.23 2.45
N LEU A 515 -18.27 -49.98 3.69
CA LEU A 515 -18.80 -48.90 4.54
C LEU A 515 -18.40 -47.52 4.01
N ARG A 516 -17.15 -47.33 3.57
CA ARG A 516 -16.71 -46.09 2.92
C ARG A 516 -17.56 -45.73 1.70
N TYR A 517 -17.80 -46.69 0.82
CA TYR A 517 -18.61 -46.51 -0.40
C TYR A 517 -20.07 -46.15 -0.09
N LYS A 518 -20.68 -46.75 0.94
CA LYS A 518 -22.03 -46.37 1.40
C LYS A 518 -22.06 -44.94 1.91
N ASN A 519 -21.15 -44.58 2.80
CA ASN A 519 -21.07 -43.22 3.38
C ASN A 519 -20.78 -42.16 2.30
N GLU A 520 -19.99 -42.49 1.27
CA GLU A 520 -19.71 -41.61 0.13
C GLU A 520 -20.96 -41.39 -0.75
N LYS A 521 -21.73 -42.46 -1.01
CA LYS A 521 -23.01 -42.36 -1.73
C LYS A 521 -24.05 -41.55 -0.94
N GLU A 522 -24.17 -41.78 0.37
CA GLU A 522 -25.03 -40.99 1.26
C GLU A 522 -24.62 -39.51 1.27
N LEU A 523 -23.31 -39.21 1.29
CA LEU A 523 -22.79 -37.85 1.19
C LEU A 523 -23.10 -37.20 -0.18
N GLN A 524 -22.99 -37.94 -1.28
CA GLN A 524 -23.37 -37.46 -2.61
C GLN A 524 -24.87 -37.14 -2.70
N GLU A 525 -25.74 -37.99 -2.12
CA GLU A 525 -27.19 -37.75 -2.05
C GLU A 525 -27.52 -36.49 -1.22
N VAL A 526 -26.84 -36.27 -0.09
CA VAL A 526 -26.99 -35.04 0.71
C VAL A 526 -26.50 -33.80 -0.03
N ILE A 527 -25.36 -33.88 -0.74
CA ILE A 527 -24.84 -32.78 -1.57
C ILE A 527 -25.82 -32.45 -2.70
N GLN A 528 -26.40 -33.46 -3.35
CA GLN A 528 -27.39 -33.25 -4.41
C GLN A 528 -28.66 -32.56 -3.87
N GLN A 529 -29.21 -33.02 -2.75
CA GLN A 529 -30.36 -32.35 -2.09
C GLN A 529 -30.06 -30.90 -1.69
N GLN A 530 -28.82 -30.59 -1.27
CA GLN A 530 -28.41 -29.21 -0.99
C GLN A 530 -28.34 -28.37 -2.27
N ASN A 531 -27.79 -28.90 -3.36
CA ASN A 531 -27.72 -28.20 -4.65
C ASN A 531 -29.11 -27.91 -5.23
N GLU A 532 -30.03 -28.88 -5.16
CA GLU A 532 -31.43 -28.70 -5.57
C GLU A 532 -32.11 -27.59 -4.74
N LYS A 533 -31.91 -27.58 -3.43
CA LYS A 533 -32.44 -26.54 -2.53
C LYS A 533 -31.82 -25.15 -2.78
N ILE A 534 -30.55 -25.08 -3.17
CA ILE A 534 -29.90 -23.82 -3.57
C ILE A 534 -30.48 -23.31 -4.90
N LEU A 535 -30.73 -24.20 -5.87
CA LEU A 535 -31.38 -23.85 -7.14
C LEU A 535 -32.81 -23.33 -6.91
N GLU A 536 -33.60 -23.95 -6.02
CA GLU A 536 -34.91 -23.40 -5.62
C GLU A 536 -34.80 -21.98 -5.02
N GLN A 537 -33.81 -21.73 -4.17
CA GLN A 537 -33.59 -20.41 -3.56
C GLN A 537 -33.17 -19.37 -4.60
N ILE A 538 -32.34 -19.75 -5.56
CA ILE A 538 -31.96 -18.88 -6.70
C ILE A 538 -33.20 -18.54 -7.53
N ASN A 539 -34.03 -19.53 -7.88
CA ASN A 539 -35.26 -19.31 -8.64
C ASN A 539 -36.23 -18.36 -7.93
N ARG A 540 -36.52 -18.60 -6.64
CA ARG A 540 -37.34 -17.71 -5.80
C ARG A 540 -36.75 -16.30 -5.68
N SER A 541 -35.41 -16.17 -5.65
CA SER A 541 -34.76 -14.85 -5.67
C SER A 541 -34.91 -14.12 -7.00
N GLY A 542 -34.92 -14.86 -8.12
CA GLY A 542 -35.21 -14.33 -9.45
C GLY A 542 -36.65 -13.84 -9.57
N GLU A 543 -37.62 -14.62 -9.10
CA GLU A 543 -39.04 -14.23 -9.01
C GLU A 543 -39.22 -12.94 -8.21
N LEU A 544 -38.57 -12.84 -7.05
CA LEU A 544 -38.59 -11.62 -6.22
C LEU A 544 -37.92 -10.41 -6.88
N ILE A 545 -36.91 -10.61 -7.73
CA ILE A 545 -36.30 -9.53 -8.53
C ILE A 545 -37.29 -9.07 -9.61
N SER A 546 -37.87 -9.98 -10.39
CA SER A 546 -38.87 -9.64 -11.43
C SER A 546 -40.08 -8.89 -10.84
N LEU A 547 -40.66 -9.40 -9.76
CA LEU A 547 -41.78 -8.74 -9.07
C LEU A 547 -41.39 -7.35 -8.54
N ARG A 548 -40.14 -7.17 -8.08
CA ARG A 548 -39.64 -5.86 -7.65
C ARG A 548 -39.45 -4.90 -8.83
N GLU A 549 -38.98 -5.38 -9.98
CA GLU A 549 -38.88 -4.58 -11.19
C GLU A 549 -40.26 -4.13 -11.70
N GLU A 550 -41.22 -5.05 -11.77
CA GLU A 550 -42.65 -4.77 -12.07
C GLU A 550 -43.23 -3.71 -11.11
N VAL A 551 -43.06 -3.88 -9.79
CA VAL A 551 -43.53 -2.89 -8.80
C VAL A 551 -42.88 -1.53 -9.02
N THR A 552 -41.59 -1.45 -9.36
CA THR A 552 -40.97 -0.15 -9.69
C THR A 552 -41.50 0.44 -10.99
N GLN A 553 -41.86 -0.38 -11.98
CA GLN A 553 -42.44 0.08 -13.24
C GLN A 553 -43.87 0.59 -13.06
N LEU A 554 -44.71 -0.14 -12.32
CA LEU A 554 -46.05 0.28 -11.91
C LEU A 554 -46.02 1.57 -11.06
N THR A 555 -45.03 1.71 -10.17
CA THR A 555 -44.85 2.96 -9.40
C THR A 555 -44.48 4.14 -10.29
N ARG A 556 -43.71 3.93 -11.37
CA ARG A 556 -43.39 4.99 -12.35
C ARG A 556 -44.61 5.36 -13.20
N SER A 557 -45.39 4.39 -13.68
CA SER A 557 -46.60 4.69 -14.48
C SER A 557 -47.70 5.34 -13.66
N LEU A 558 -47.91 4.91 -12.41
CA LEU A 558 -48.83 5.56 -11.47
C LEU A 558 -48.46 7.04 -11.28
N ARG A 559 -47.18 7.35 -10.96
CA ARG A 559 -46.72 8.73 -10.80
C ARG A 559 -46.88 9.58 -12.06
N ARG A 560 -46.72 9.00 -13.26
CA ARG A 560 -46.98 9.70 -14.53
C ARG A 560 -48.46 10.06 -14.66
N ALA A 561 -49.36 9.10 -14.46
CA ALA A 561 -50.80 9.33 -14.47
C ALA A 561 -51.24 10.35 -13.38
N GLU A 562 -50.64 10.32 -12.19
CA GLU A 562 -50.86 11.33 -11.13
C GLU A 562 -50.40 12.74 -11.55
N THR A 563 -49.29 12.86 -12.30
CA THR A 563 -48.85 14.17 -12.84
C THR A 563 -49.70 14.63 -14.02
N GLU A 564 -50.07 13.73 -14.92
CA GLU A 564 -50.92 14.03 -16.09
C GLU A 564 -52.32 14.47 -15.65
N THR A 565 -52.93 13.77 -14.68
CA THR A 565 -54.24 14.17 -14.11
C THR A 565 -54.18 15.50 -13.36
N LYS A 566 -53.09 15.79 -12.63
CA LYS A 566 -52.87 17.12 -12.01
C LYS A 566 -52.73 18.22 -13.06
N VAL A 567 -51.91 18.04 -14.10
CA VAL A 567 -51.75 19.03 -15.18
C VAL A 567 -53.07 19.25 -15.92
N LEU A 568 -53.87 18.20 -16.14
CA LEU A 568 -55.20 18.33 -16.74
C LEU A 568 -56.19 19.08 -15.81
N GLN A 569 -56.14 18.84 -14.49
CA GLN A 569 -56.92 19.62 -13.52
C GLN A 569 -56.48 21.09 -13.45
N GLU A 570 -55.18 21.37 -13.45
CA GLU A 570 -54.61 22.72 -13.50
C GLU A 570 -54.98 23.44 -14.82
N THR A 571 -55.02 22.71 -15.94
CA THR A 571 -55.45 23.26 -17.25
C THR A 571 -56.95 23.55 -17.28
N LEU A 572 -57.79 22.66 -16.74
CA LEU A 572 -59.23 22.87 -16.60
C LEU A 572 -59.56 24.04 -15.66
N ALA A 573 -58.83 24.18 -14.56
CA ALA A 573 -58.93 25.34 -13.66
C ALA A 573 -58.43 26.63 -14.33
N GLY A 574 -57.37 26.55 -15.14
CA GLY A 574 -56.84 27.67 -15.93
C GLY A 574 -57.83 28.20 -16.97
N GLN A 575 -58.62 27.33 -17.60
CA GLN A 575 -59.65 27.74 -18.57
C GLN A 575 -60.88 28.44 -17.95
N LEU A 576 -60.98 28.54 -16.61
CA LEU A 576 -61.98 29.40 -15.96
C LEU A 576 -61.60 30.89 -15.90
N ASN A 577 -60.36 31.27 -16.25
CA ASN A 577 -59.90 32.67 -16.27
C ASN A 577 -59.65 33.15 -17.72
N PRO A 578 -60.41 34.15 -18.23
CA PRO A 578 -60.31 34.60 -19.63
C PRO A 578 -58.98 35.28 -20.05
N ASP A 579 -58.18 35.80 -19.11
CA ASP A 579 -57.14 36.81 -19.41
C ASP A 579 -55.68 36.28 -19.50
N CYS A 580 -55.47 34.96 -19.50
CA CYS A 580 -54.13 34.36 -19.46
C CYS A 580 -53.36 34.47 -20.80
N GLN A 581 -52.37 35.36 -20.86
CA GLN A 581 -51.53 35.61 -22.04
C GLN A 581 -50.62 34.43 -22.46
N PRO A 582 -50.26 34.33 -23.77
CA PRO A 582 -49.56 33.18 -24.34
C PRO A 582 -48.11 32.94 -23.87
N MET A 583 -47.52 33.83 -23.05
CA MET A 583 -46.17 33.62 -22.49
C MET A 583 -46.10 32.42 -21.54
N ALA A 584 -47.20 32.07 -20.85
CA ALA A 584 -47.23 30.92 -19.95
C ALA A 584 -47.01 29.59 -20.70
N THR A 585 -47.56 29.47 -21.91
CA THR A 585 -47.54 28.23 -22.71
C THR A 585 -46.13 27.83 -23.13
N ASN A 586 -45.32 28.79 -23.56
CA ASN A 586 -43.94 28.54 -24.01
C ASN A 586 -43.06 28.05 -22.85
N TRP A 587 -43.16 28.66 -21.67
CA TRP A 587 -42.40 28.24 -20.49
C TRP A 587 -42.81 26.83 -20.00
N ILE A 588 -44.10 26.50 -20.06
CA ILE A 588 -44.58 25.14 -19.75
C ILE A 588 -43.99 24.13 -20.75
N GLN A 589 -43.98 24.46 -22.06
CA GLN A 589 -43.47 23.58 -23.11
C GLN A 589 -41.94 23.36 -22.99
N GLU A 590 -41.17 24.41 -22.70
CA GLU A 590 -39.73 24.33 -22.42
C GLU A 590 -39.45 23.50 -21.16
N LYS A 591 -40.20 23.71 -20.08
CA LYS A 591 -40.10 22.93 -18.84
C LYS A 591 -40.43 21.45 -19.06
N VAL A 592 -41.39 21.12 -19.91
CA VAL A 592 -41.71 19.74 -20.30
C VAL A 592 -40.56 19.13 -21.11
N TRP A 593 -40.00 19.86 -22.08
CA TRP A 593 -38.86 19.39 -22.88
C TRP A 593 -37.61 19.12 -22.01
N LEU A 594 -37.26 20.06 -21.12
CA LEU A 594 -36.18 19.89 -20.16
C LEU A 594 -36.44 18.70 -19.21
N SER A 595 -37.68 18.48 -18.78
CA SER A 595 -38.03 17.33 -17.95
C SER A 595 -37.86 16.00 -18.70
N GLN A 596 -38.22 15.95 -19.99
CA GLN A 596 -38.02 14.77 -20.84
C GLN A 596 -36.53 14.46 -21.07
N GLU A 597 -35.70 15.47 -21.32
CA GLU A 597 -34.26 15.25 -21.51
C GLU A 597 -33.57 14.86 -20.18
N VAL A 598 -34.00 15.42 -19.04
CA VAL A 598 -33.51 15.00 -17.70
C VAL A 598 -33.97 13.58 -17.33
N ASP A 599 -35.15 13.13 -17.78
CA ASP A 599 -35.56 11.72 -17.66
C ASP A 599 -34.71 10.79 -18.55
N LYS A 600 -34.47 11.19 -19.81
CA LYS A 600 -33.63 10.47 -20.77
C LYS A 600 -32.18 10.32 -20.26
N LEU A 601 -31.59 11.40 -19.76
CA LEU A 601 -30.26 11.38 -19.12
C LEU A 601 -30.23 10.51 -17.86
N ARG A 602 -31.32 10.48 -17.05
CA ARG A 602 -31.42 9.57 -15.90
C ARG A 602 -31.49 8.10 -16.30
N VAL A 603 -32.17 7.76 -17.40
CA VAL A 603 -32.18 6.40 -17.95
C VAL A 603 -30.78 6.01 -18.46
N MET A 604 -30.16 6.83 -19.30
CA MET A 604 -28.80 6.57 -19.81
C MET A 604 -27.76 6.43 -18.69
N PHE A 605 -27.87 7.22 -17.62
CA PHE A 605 -27.01 7.10 -16.43
C PHE A 605 -27.22 5.79 -15.68
N LEU A 606 -28.46 5.31 -15.55
CA LEU A 606 -28.77 4.01 -14.94
C LEU A 606 -28.25 2.85 -15.79
N GLU A 607 -28.40 2.91 -17.11
CA GLU A 607 -27.86 1.94 -18.05
C GLU A 607 -26.33 1.89 -17.99
N MET A 608 -25.65 3.04 -18.05
CA MET A 608 -24.20 3.14 -17.92
C MET A 608 -23.70 2.64 -16.55
N LYS A 609 -24.44 2.89 -15.47
CA LYS A 609 -24.15 2.37 -14.13
C LYS A 609 -24.29 0.85 -14.07
N ASN A 610 -25.32 0.29 -14.71
CA ASN A 610 -25.54 -1.15 -14.78
C ASN A 610 -24.48 -1.86 -15.64
N GLU A 611 -24.09 -1.30 -16.78
CA GLU A 611 -22.98 -1.83 -17.58
C GLU A 611 -21.64 -1.72 -16.85
N LYS A 612 -21.38 -0.60 -16.15
CA LYS A 612 -20.19 -0.48 -15.27
C LYS A 612 -20.18 -1.55 -14.16
N ALA A 613 -21.33 -1.90 -13.59
CA ALA A 613 -21.44 -2.97 -12.60
C ALA A 613 -21.18 -4.36 -13.22
N LYS A 614 -21.80 -4.68 -14.37
CA LYS A 614 -21.54 -5.93 -15.12
C LYS A 614 -20.06 -6.05 -15.51
N LEU A 615 -19.44 -4.96 -15.94
CA LEU A 615 -18.03 -4.92 -16.32
C LEU A 615 -17.11 -5.11 -15.10
N MET A 616 -17.44 -4.49 -13.96
CA MET A 616 -16.73 -4.69 -12.68
C MET A 616 -16.79 -6.15 -12.23
N VAL A 617 -17.95 -6.80 -12.30
CA VAL A 617 -18.10 -8.24 -11.97
C VAL A 617 -17.26 -9.12 -12.90
N LYS A 618 -17.21 -8.82 -14.20
CA LYS A 618 -16.33 -9.51 -15.16
C LYS A 618 -14.85 -9.31 -14.84
N PHE A 619 -14.41 -8.08 -14.54
CA PHE A 619 -13.03 -7.81 -14.13
C PHE A 619 -12.67 -8.53 -12.82
N GLN A 620 -13.56 -8.54 -11.82
CA GLN A 620 -13.34 -9.26 -10.57
C GLN A 620 -13.21 -10.77 -10.80
N SER A 621 -14.06 -11.35 -11.65
CA SER A 621 -13.97 -12.77 -12.04
C SER A 621 -12.64 -13.08 -12.72
N HIS A 622 -12.24 -12.29 -13.73
CA HIS A 622 -10.94 -12.47 -14.39
C HIS A 622 -9.76 -12.31 -13.42
N ARG A 623 -9.81 -11.35 -12.49
CA ARG A 623 -8.77 -11.17 -11.45
C ARG A 623 -8.66 -12.42 -10.58
N ASN A 624 -9.78 -12.92 -10.06
CA ASN A 624 -9.82 -14.11 -9.20
C ASN A 624 -9.29 -15.36 -9.95
N ILE A 625 -9.58 -15.51 -11.24
CA ILE A 625 -9.05 -16.61 -12.08
C ILE A 625 -7.53 -16.51 -12.24
N LEU A 626 -7.00 -15.30 -12.46
CA LEU A 626 -5.56 -15.07 -12.58
C LEU A 626 -4.83 -15.28 -11.24
N GLU A 627 -5.42 -14.84 -10.12
CA GLU A 627 -4.91 -15.06 -8.77
C GLU A 627 -4.85 -16.55 -8.42
N GLU A 628 -5.90 -17.34 -8.74
CA GLU A 628 -5.91 -18.78 -8.52
C GLU A 628 -4.95 -19.53 -9.46
N ASN A 629 -4.82 -19.12 -10.72
CA ASN A 629 -3.84 -19.70 -11.64
C ASN A 629 -2.39 -19.42 -11.19
N LEU A 630 -2.11 -18.22 -10.66
CA LEU A 630 -0.83 -17.91 -10.04
C LEU A 630 -0.57 -18.85 -8.85
N ARG A 631 -1.54 -18.98 -7.93
CA ARG A 631 -1.43 -19.91 -6.79
C ARG A 631 -1.30 -21.40 -7.17
N ARG A 632 -1.62 -21.79 -8.41
CA ARG A 632 -1.34 -23.13 -8.95
C ARG A 632 0.08 -23.22 -9.47
N SER A 633 0.50 -22.24 -10.28
CA SER A 633 1.88 -22.12 -10.76
C SER A 633 2.88 -22.07 -9.60
N ASP A 634 2.60 -21.35 -8.52
CA ASP A 634 3.44 -21.31 -7.31
C ASP A 634 3.57 -22.68 -6.62
N LYS A 635 2.50 -23.48 -6.61
CA LYS A 635 2.51 -24.85 -6.05
C LYS A 635 3.22 -25.84 -6.97
N GLU A 636 3.20 -25.61 -8.27
CA GLU A 636 3.89 -26.46 -9.26
C GLU A 636 5.38 -26.14 -9.32
N LEU A 637 5.75 -24.85 -9.30
CA LEU A 637 7.13 -24.41 -9.05
C LEU A 637 7.67 -25.02 -7.76
N LYS A 638 6.95 -24.87 -6.64
CA LYS A 638 7.43 -25.46 -5.38
C LYS A 638 7.61 -26.98 -5.46
N LYS A 639 6.74 -27.73 -6.14
CA LYS A 639 6.96 -29.17 -6.36
C LYS A 639 8.21 -29.45 -7.19
N LEU A 640 8.50 -28.62 -8.19
CA LEU A 640 9.72 -28.75 -9.00
C LEU A 640 10.95 -28.43 -8.15
N ASP A 641 10.91 -27.39 -7.30
CA ASP A 641 11.96 -27.07 -6.32
C ASP A 641 12.18 -28.23 -5.33
N ASP A 642 11.10 -28.76 -4.74
CA ASP A 642 11.12 -29.90 -3.82
C ASP A 642 11.71 -31.16 -4.51
N ILE A 643 11.42 -31.40 -5.81
CA ILE A 643 11.98 -32.50 -6.61
C ILE A 643 13.46 -32.27 -6.95
N VAL A 644 13.84 -31.06 -7.34
CA VAL A 644 15.23 -30.68 -7.66
C VAL A 644 16.11 -30.82 -6.42
N GLN A 645 15.64 -30.33 -5.28
CA GLN A 645 16.28 -30.51 -3.97
C GLN A 645 16.45 -31.99 -3.64
N HIS A 646 15.42 -32.82 -3.85
CA HIS A 646 15.50 -34.25 -3.59
C HIS A 646 16.48 -34.99 -4.53
N ILE A 647 16.58 -34.59 -5.80
CA ILE A 647 17.59 -35.11 -6.74
C ILE A 647 19.00 -34.73 -6.27
N TYR A 648 19.20 -33.47 -5.89
CA TYR A 648 20.48 -32.96 -5.38
C TYR A 648 20.93 -33.69 -4.11
N GLU A 649 20.05 -33.85 -3.13
CA GLU A 649 20.29 -34.64 -1.90
C GLU A 649 20.60 -36.11 -2.22
N THR A 650 19.87 -36.72 -3.16
CA THR A 650 20.09 -38.10 -3.59
C THR A 650 21.49 -38.26 -4.21
N LEU A 651 21.92 -37.33 -5.08
CA LEU A 651 23.25 -37.36 -5.68
C LEU A 651 24.36 -37.13 -4.64
N GLN A 652 24.16 -36.21 -3.69
CA GLN A 652 25.08 -36.03 -2.55
C GLN A 652 25.20 -37.30 -1.69
N SER A 653 24.13 -38.09 -1.56
CA SER A 653 24.13 -39.32 -0.76
C SER A 653 24.92 -40.48 -1.37
N ILE A 654 25.26 -40.44 -2.66
CA ILE A 654 25.99 -41.51 -3.38
C ILE A 654 27.30 -40.99 -4.03
N PRO A 655 28.23 -40.37 -3.26
CA PRO A 655 29.36 -39.59 -3.79
C PRO A 655 30.51 -40.42 -4.38
N GLU A 656 30.41 -41.76 -4.37
CA GLU A 656 31.33 -42.64 -5.10
C GLU A 656 30.82 -42.97 -6.50
N VAL A 657 29.50 -43.20 -6.66
CA VAL A 657 28.88 -43.47 -7.98
C VAL A 657 28.86 -42.19 -8.83
N VAL A 658 28.51 -41.05 -8.24
CA VAL A 658 28.55 -39.74 -8.94
C VAL A 658 29.97 -39.45 -9.44
N ARG A 659 31.01 -39.75 -8.66
CA ARG A 659 32.42 -39.55 -9.06
C ARG A 659 32.88 -40.49 -10.19
N GLY A 660 32.16 -41.58 -10.44
CA GLY A 660 32.41 -42.50 -11.55
C GLY A 660 31.74 -42.10 -12.88
N CYS A 661 30.83 -41.12 -12.88
CA CYS A 661 30.01 -40.76 -14.03
C CYS A 661 30.04 -39.24 -14.27
N LYS A 662 30.63 -38.80 -15.39
CA LYS A 662 30.80 -37.38 -15.71
C LYS A 662 29.48 -36.65 -15.90
N GLU A 663 28.48 -37.36 -16.40
CA GLU A 663 27.13 -36.89 -16.61
C GLU A 663 26.45 -36.56 -15.27
N LEU A 664 26.66 -37.38 -14.24
CA LEU A 664 26.16 -37.11 -12.88
C LEU A 664 26.96 -36.01 -12.18
N GLN A 665 28.27 -35.86 -12.44
CA GLN A 665 29.04 -34.71 -11.94
C GLN A 665 28.55 -33.40 -12.56
N GLY A 666 28.41 -33.33 -13.89
CA GLY A 666 27.90 -32.14 -14.57
C GLY A 666 26.45 -31.80 -14.19
N LEU A 667 25.63 -32.80 -13.86
CA LEU A 667 24.29 -32.57 -13.33
C LEU A 667 24.31 -32.09 -11.88
N LEU A 668 25.24 -32.56 -11.04
CA LEU A 668 25.44 -32.01 -9.69
C LEU A 668 25.90 -30.54 -9.73
N GLU A 669 26.84 -30.20 -10.62
CA GLU A 669 27.33 -28.83 -10.87
C GLU A 669 26.26 -27.90 -11.47
N PHE A 670 25.21 -28.44 -12.09
CA PHE A 670 24.07 -27.68 -12.61
C PHE A 670 22.95 -27.48 -11.57
N LEU A 671 22.98 -28.24 -10.47
CA LEU A 671 22.00 -28.16 -9.37
C LEU A 671 22.56 -27.46 -8.10
N SER A 672 23.82 -26.99 -8.14
CA SER A 672 24.51 -26.30 -7.04
C SER A 672 24.60 -24.78 -7.24
#